data_AF-A0AAW0JIV4-F1
#
_entry.id   AF-A0AAW0JIV4-F1
#
_cell.length_a   1.000
_cell.length_b   1.000
_cell.length_c   1.000
_cell.angle_alpha   90.00
_cell.angle_beta   90.00
_cell.angle_gamma   90.00
#
_symmetry.space_group_name_H-M   'P 1'
#
loop_
_entity.id
_entity.type
_entity.pdbx_description
1 polymer ?
#
loop_
_entity_poly.entity_id
_entity_poly.type
_entity_poly.pdbx_seq_one_letter_code
_entity_poly.pdbx_strand_id
1 'polypeptide(L)'
;MLIGSAENSQDIGDSLDNGMSPNESLLTVSQFETEFYISGLAPLCDQLVVLSYVKEVSEKTEREYCARPRLDIIQPLPETCEEISSDALTVRGFQENECRDYHLEYSEGESLFYIVSPRDVVVAKERDQDDHIDWLLEKKKYEEALMAAEISQRNIKRHKILGSSSPQERDLMEDIGLAYVNHLVERGDYDMAARKCQKILGKNAALWEYEVYKFKEIGQLKAISPYLPRGDPVLKPLIYEMILHEFLESDYEGFATLIREWPGDLYNNSVIVQAVRDHLKKDSQNKTLLKTLADLYTYDKNYGNALEIYLTLRHKDVFQLIHKHNLFSSIKDKIVLLMDFDSEKAVDMLLDNEDKISIKKVVEELEDRPELQHVYLHKLFKRDHHKGQRYHEKQISLYAEYDRPNLLPFLRDSTHCPLEKALEICQQRNFVEETVYLLSRMGNSRSALKMIMEELHDVDKAIEFAKEQDDGELWEDLILYSIDKPPFITGLLNNIGTHVDPILLIHRIKEGMEIPNLRDSLVKILQDYNLQVLESNQILLREGCKKILVADSLSLLKKMHRTQMKGVLVDEENICESCLSPILPTDAAKPFSVVVFHCRHMFHKECLPVPSLNAPAQYCNICSAKSRGPGSAILDMKK
;
A
#
# COMPACT_ATOMS: atom_id res chain seq x y z
N MET A 1 -42.36 -62.24 -35.24
CA MET A 1 -41.84 -63.37 -36.05
C MET A 1 -41.26 -62.76 -37.32
N LEU A 2 -39.95 -62.86 -37.52
CA LEU A 2 -39.29 -62.45 -38.77
C LEU A 2 -39.19 -63.69 -39.65
N ILE A 3 -39.78 -63.65 -40.84
CA ILE A 3 -39.77 -64.77 -41.78
C ILE A 3 -38.93 -64.33 -42.98
N GLY A 4 -37.69 -64.82 -43.05
CA GLY A 4 -36.88 -64.72 -44.26
C GLY A 4 -37.28 -65.84 -45.22
N SER A 5 -37.76 -65.52 -46.42
CA SER A 5 -38.02 -66.51 -47.47
C SER A 5 -37.00 -66.32 -48.59
N ALA A 6 -36.31 -67.41 -48.94
CA ALA A 6 -35.55 -67.50 -50.17
C ALA A 6 -36.44 -68.19 -51.21
N GLU A 7 -36.86 -67.41 -52.20
CA GLU A 7 -37.54 -67.82 -53.45
C GLU A 7 -39.01 -68.32 -53.33
N ASN A 8 -39.86 -67.79 -54.23
CA ASN A 8 -41.28 -68.04 -54.49
C ASN A 8 -42.33 -67.47 -53.50
N SER A 9 -42.79 -66.27 -53.81
CA SER A 9 -43.91 -65.54 -53.22
C SER A 9 -45.31 -66.14 -53.51
N GLN A 10 -45.44 -67.48 -53.55
CA GLN A 10 -46.74 -68.16 -53.71
C GLN A 10 -47.05 -69.24 -52.66
N ASP A 11 -46.08 -69.68 -51.84
CA ASP A 11 -46.28 -70.77 -50.86
C ASP A 11 -46.36 -70.33 -49.38
N ILE A 12 -46.54 -69.03 -49.11
CA ILE A 12 -46.70 -68.50 -47.73
C ILE A 12 -48.08 -68.86 -47.14
N GLY A 13 -49.05 -69.27 -47.97
CA GLY A 13 -50.38 -69.68 -47.52
C GLY A 13 -50.42 -71.03 -46.78
N ASP A 14 -49.52 -71.97 -47.11
CA ASP A 14 -49.68 -73.38 -46.68
C ASP A 14 -48.67 -73.84 -45.61
N SER A 15 -47.73 -72.99 -45.21
CA SER A 15 -46.70 -73.33 -44.20
C SER A 15 -46.90 -72.66 -42.82
N LEU A 16 -47.94 -71.82 -42.67
CA LEU A 16 -48.31 -71.16 -41.41
C LEU A 16 -49.30 -71.97 -40.54
N ASP A 17 -49.81 -73.11 -41.03
CA ASP A 17 -50.94 -73.80 -40.40
C ASP A 17 -50.56 -74.86 -39.35
N ASN A 18 -49.27 -75.09 -39.09
CA ASN A 18 -48.81 -76.06 -38.10
C ASN A 18 -48.14 -75.38 -36.89
N GLY A 19 -48.93 -74.63 -36.10
CA GLY A 19 -48.52 -74.30 -34.72
C GLY A 19 -48.98 -72.98 -34.10
N MET A 20 -49.81 -72.16 -34.76
CA MET A 20 -50.29 -70.89 -34.17
C MET A 20 -51.74 -70.97 -33.70
N SER A 21 -52.00 -70.39 -32.54
CA SER A 21 -53.36 -70.29 -31.98
C SER A 21 -54.19 -69.22 -32.73
N PRO A 22 -55.53 -69.34 -32.81
CA PRO A 22 -56.35 -68.59 -33.79
C PRO A 22 -56.49 -67.07 -33.58
N ASN A 23 -55.74 -66.46 -32.66
CA ASN A 23 -55.93 -65.06 -32.22
C ASN A 23 -54.70 -64.15 -32.40
N GLU A 24 -53.63 -64.60 -33.06
CA GLU A 24 -52.47 -63.75 -33.34
C GLU A 24 -52.59 -63.17 -34.76
N SER A 25 -52.71 -61.85 -34.87
CA SER A 25 -52.67 -61.15 -36.16
C SER A 25 -51.23 -60.78 -36.48
N LEU A 26 -50.69 -61.32 -37.56
CA LEU A 26 -49.41 -60.91 -38.11
C LEU A 26 -49.60 -59.58 -38.84
N LEU A 27 -48.88 -58.55 -38.42
CA LEU A 27 -48.83 -57.26 -39.10
C LEU A 27 -47.44 -57.11 -39.71
N THR A 28 -47.37 -57.05 -41.04
CA THR A 28 -46.10 -56.81 -41.75
C THR A 28 -45.64 -55.39 -41.46
N VAL A 29 -44.51 -55.25 -40.76
CA VAL A 29 -43.94 -53.95 -40.37
C VAL A 29 -43.01 -53.37 -41.44
N SER A 30 -42.30 -54.23 -42.18
CA SER A 30 -41.41 -53.87 -43.29
C SER A 30 -41.22 -55.05 -44.24
N GLN A 31 -40.96 -54.76 -45.51
CA GLN A 31 -40.63 -55.75 -46.54
C GLN A 31 -39.61 -55.15 -47.50
N PHE A 32 -38.46 -55.83 -47.66
CA PHE A 32 -37.39 -55.43 -48.57
C PHE A 32 -36.62 -56.65 -49.08
N GLU A 33 -35.95 -56.50 -50.22
CA GLU A 33 -35.08 -57.52 -50.80
C GLU A 33 -33.61 -57.25 -50.42
N THR A 34 -32.81 -58.30 -50.26
CA THR A 34 -31.38 -58.20 -49.92
C THR A 34 -30.53 -58.90 -50.98
N GLU A 35 -29.33 -58.38 -51.23
CA GLU A 35 -28.39 -58.93 -52.21
C GLU A 35 -27.55 -60.10 -51.66
N PHE A 36 -27.76 -60.48 -50.39
CA PHE A 36 -26.98 -61.48 -49.66
C PHE A 36 -27.89 -62.51 -49.00
N TYR A 37 -27.34 -63.69 -48.70
CA TYR A 37 -28.08 -64.73 -48.01
C TYR A 37 -28.05 -64.49 -46.50
N ILE A 38 -29.18 -64.72 -45.83
CA ILE A 38 -29.31 -64.55 -44.39
C ILE A 38 -29.17 -65.91 -43.70
N SER A 39 -28.10 -66.07 -42.92
CA SER A 39 -27.83 -67.25 -42.10
C SER A 39 -28.42 -67.16 -40.69
N GLY A 40 -28.82 -65.96 -40.24
CA GLY A 40 -29.45 -65.76 -38.95
C GLY A 40 -29.87 -64.32 -38.71
N LEU A 41 -30.90 -64.14 -37.87
CA LEU A 41 -31.46 -62.84 -37.50
C LEU A 41 -31.59 -62.76 -35.98
N ALA A 42 -31.20 -61.63 -35.41
CA ALA A 42 -31.38 -61.34 -33.99
C ALA A 42 -31.85 -59.89 -33.78
N PRO A 43 -32.77 -59.63 -32.84
CA PRO A 43 -33.20 -58.27 -32.52
C PRO A 43 -32.13 -57.52 -31.70
N LEU A 44 -31.94 -56.24 -32.01
CA LEU A 44 -31.14 -55.29 -31.22
C LEU A 44 -31.95 -54.00 -31.03
N CYS A 45 -32.79 -53.95 -30.00
CA CYS A 45 -33.74 -52.85 -29.77
C CYS A 45 -34.64 -52.61 -30.99
N ASP A 46 -34.49 -51.47 -31.67
CA ASP A 46 -35.24 -51.10 -32.89
C ASP A 46 -34.50 -51.48 -34.20
N GLN A 47 -33.35 -52.15 -34.08
CA GLN A 47 -32.48 -52.58 -35.18
C GLN A 47 -32.43 -54.12 -35.27
N LEU A 48 -31.91 -54.62 -36.39
CA LEU A 48 -31.74 -56.06 -36.64
C LEU A 48 -30.26 -56.37 -36.86
N VAL A 49 -29.77 -57.38 -36.15
CA VAL A 49 -28.48 -58.00 -36.41
C VAL A 49 -28.68 -59.15 -37.38
N VAL A 50 -27.98 -59.09 -38.50
CA VAL A 50 -28.09 -60.04 -39.61
C VAL A 50 -26.74 -60.72 -39.80
N LEU A 51 -26.73 -62.03 -39.72
CA LEU A 51 -25.58 -62.82 -40.13
C LEU A 51 -25.70 -63.10 -41.63
N SER A 52 -24.91 -62.37 -42.40
CA SER A 52 -24.95 -62.39 -43.86
C SER A 52 -23.88 -63.33 -44.41
N TYR A 53 -24.31 -64.20 -45.31
CA TYR A 53 -23.44 -65.04 -46.11
C TYR A 53 -23.38 -64.48 -47.54
N VAL A 54 -22.19 -64.06 -47.95
CA VAL A 54 -21.95 -63.45 -49.26
C VAL A 54 -21.09 -64.39 -50.09
N LYS A 55 -21.54 -64.64 -51.33
CA LYS A 55 -20.73 -65.29 -52.36
C LYS A 55 -20.17 -64.20 -53.27
N GLU A 56 -18.85 -64.18 -53.42
CA GLU A 56 -18.19 -63.28 -54.36
C GLU A 56 -17.77 -64.07 -55.61
N VAL A 57 -17.95 -63.46 -56.78
CA VAL A 57 -17.47 -64.00 -58.05
C VAL A 57 -16.13 -63.38 -58.37
N SER A 58 -15.10 -64.20 -58.56
CA SER A 58 -13.79 -63.68 -58.98
C SER A 58 -13.84 -63.20 -60.43
N GLU A 59 -13.61 -61.90 -60.65
CA GLU A 59 -13.52 -61.29 -62.00
C GLU A 59 -12.47 -61.96 -62.91
N LYS A 60 -11.48 -62.68 -62.34
CA LYS A 60 -10.39 -63.32 -63.10
C LYS A 60 -10.65 -64.78 -63.47
N THR A 61 -11.55 -65.46 -62.77
CA THR A 61 -11.71 -66.92 -62.90
C THR A 61 -13.14 -67.38 -63.05
N GLU A 62 -14.13 -66.47 -62.95
CA GLU A 62 -15.57 -66.75 -62.94
C GLU A 62 -15.99 -67.82 -61.91
N ARG A 63 -15.12 -68.13 -60.93
CA ARG A 63 -15.41 -69.04 -59.84
C ARG A 63 -15.99 -68.27 -58.68
N GLU A 64 -17.14 -68.73 -58.20
CA GLU A 64 -17.72 -68.33 -56.93
C GLU A 64 -16.82 -68.79 -55.79
N TYR A 65 -16.47 -67.90 -54.88
CA TYR A 65 -15.83 -68.24 -53.62
C TYR A 65 -16.63 -67.64 -52.46
N CYS A 66 -16.63 -68.35 -51.34
CA CYS A 66 -17.27 -67.88 -50.12
C CYS A 66 -16.46 -66.71 -49.55
N ALA A 67 -17.08 -65.53 -49.46
CA ALA A 67 -16.50 -64.41 -48.75
C ALA A 67 -16.57 -64.68 -47.24
N ARG A 68 -15.89 -63.83 -46.44
CA ARG A 68 -16.02 -63.91 -44.99
C ARG A 68 -17.47 -63.61 -44.60
N PRO A 69 -18.09 -64.42 -43.72
CA PRO A 69 -19.43 -64.11 -43.23
C PRO A 69 -19.41 -62.74 -42.56
N ARG A 70 -20.46 -61.95 -42.75
CA ARG A 70 -20.56 -60.59 -42.20
C ARG A 70 -21.63 -60.55 -41.12
N LEU A 71 -21.35 -59.79 -40.07
CA LEU A 71 -22.35 -59.42 -39.08
C LEU A 71 -22.77 -57.99 -39.38
N ASP A 72 -23.97 -57.84 -39.92
CA ASP A 72 -24.52 -56.56 -40.36
C ASP A 72 -25.57 -56.09 -39.35
N ILE A 73 -25.54 -54.81 -39.00
CA ILE A 73 -26.59 -54.16 -38.21
C ILE A 73 -27.40 -53.31 -39.19
N ILE A 74 -28.69 -53.62 -39.34
CA ILE A 74 -29.58 -52.94 -40.27
C ILE A 74 -30.76 -52.30 -39.52
N GLN A 75 -31.19 -51.14 -40.01
CA GLN A 75 -32.44 -50.51 -39.59
C GLN A 75 -33.52 -50.78 -40.65
N PRO A 76 -34.58 -51.52 -40.30
CA PRO A 76 -35.67 -51.77 -41.24
C PRO A 76 -36.51 -50.51 -41.43
N LEU A 77 -36.65 -50.06 -42.67
CA LEU A 77 -37.60 -49.03 -43.11
C LEU A 77 -38.78 -49.72 -43.82
N PRO A 78 -39.92 -49.03 -44.07
CA PRO A 78 -41.10 -49.68 -44.64
C PRO A 78 -40.85 -50.42 -45.97
N GLU A 79 -39.97 -49.89 -46.83
CA GLU A 79 -39.69 -50.43 -48.17
C GLU A 79 -38.19 -50.68 -48.44
N THR A 80 -37.30 -50.37 -47.48
CA THR A 80 -35.84 -50.49 -47.63
C THR A 80 -35.19 -50.86 -46.29
N CYS A 81 -33.90 -51.19 -46.29
CA CYS A 81 -33.10 -51.27 -45.07
C CYS A 81 -31.90 -50.32 -45.17
N GLU A 82 -31.61 -49.60 -44.09
CA GLU A 82 -30.38 -48.82 -43.97
C GLU A 82 -29.32 -49.65 -43.24
N GLU A 83 -28.15 -49.81 -43.85
CA GLU A 83 -27.00 -50.48 -43.21
C GLU A 83 -26.31 -49.51 -42.23
N ILE A 84 -26.29 -49.85 -40.95
CA ILE A 84 -25.67 -49.05 -39.90
C ILE A 84 -24.20 -49.46 -39.70
N SER A 85 -23.93 -50.76 -39.71
CA SER A 85 -22.59 -51.32 -39.54
C SER A 85 -22.48 -52.66 -40.27
N SER A 86 -21.32 -52.95 -40.85
CA SER A 86 -21.01 -54.23 -41.47
C SER A 86 -19.60 -54.67 -41.08
N ASP A 87 -19.50 -55.78 -40.35
CA ASP A 87 -18.24 -56.32 -39.85
C ASP A 87 -17.96 -57.71 -40.45
N ALA A 88 -16.84 -57.86 -41.17
CA ALA A 88 -16.41 -59.14 -41.72
C ALA A 88 -15.78 -60.03 -40.64
N LEU A 89 -16.37 -61.20 -40.38
CA LEU A 89 -15.94 -62.11 -39.33
C LEU A 89 -14.79 -63.01 -39.80
N THR A 90 -13.73 -63.09 -38.99
CA THR A 90 -12.63 -64.04 -39.20
C THR A 90 -12.96 -65.39 -38.55
N VAL A 91 -13.71 -66.22 -39.26
CA VAL A 91 -14.06 -67.60 -38.84
C VAL A 91 -13.10 -68.61 -39.46
N ARG A 92 -12.60 -69.57 -38.68
CA ARG A 92 -11.73 -70.63 -39.23
C ARG A 92 -12.48 -71.53 -40.21
N GLY A 93 -11.93 -71.69 -41.41
CA GLY A 93 -12.51 -72.56 -42.45
C GLY A 93 -13.70 -71.96 -43.21
N PHE A 94 -13.91 -70.65 -43.14
CA PHE A 94 -15.05 -69.97 -43.80
C PHE A 94 -15.20 -70.26 -45.30
N GLN A 95 -14.11 -70.62 -45.98
CA GLN A 95 -14.07 -70.92 -47.41
C GLN A 95 -14.81 -72.21 -47.78
N GLU A 96 -14.95 -73.15 -46.82
CA GLU A 96 -15.59 -74.47 -47.01
C GLU A 96 -17.03 -74.50 -46.47
N ASN A 97 -17.49 -73.42 -45.84
CA ASN A 97 -18.79 -73.36 -45.19
C ASN A 97 -19.88 -72.85 -46.16
N GLU A 98 -21.08 -73.39 -46.03
CA GLU A 98 -22.29 -72.94 -46.70
C GLU A 98 -23.14 -72.03 -45.79
N CYS A 99 -24.13 -71.35 -46.37
CA CYS A 99 -25.05 -70.47 -45.63
C CYS A 99 -25.74 -71.17 -44.44
N ARG A 100 -25.97 -72.50 -44.53
CA ARG A 100 -26.62 -73.31 -43.48
C ARG A 100 -25.71 -73.69 -42.32
N ASP A 101 -24.39 -73.59 -42.53
CA ASP A 101 -23.40 -73.96 -41.52
C ASP A 101 -23.23 -72.86 -40.45
N TYR A 102 -23.77 -71.67 -40.73
CA TYR A 102 -23.74 -70.53 -39.84
C TYR A 102 -25.04 -70.41 -39.06
N HIS A 103 -24.93 -70.19 -37.75
CA HIS A 103 -26.08 -69.91 -36.90
C HIS A 103 -25.81 -68.68 -36.04
N LEU A 104 -26.84 -67.83 -35.91
CA LEU A 104 -26.81 -66.66 -35.02
C LEU A 104 -27.74 -66.95 -33.83
N GLU A 105 -27.14 -67.07 -32.66
CA GLU A 105 -27.86 -67.22 -31.39
C GLU A 105 -27.72 -65.95 -30.56
N TYR A 106 -28.77 -65.59 -29.83
CA TYR A 106 -28.76 -64.41 -28.96
C TYR A 106 -29.46 -64.73 -27.62
N SER A 107 -29.09 -63.98 -26.58
CA SER A 107 -29.72 -64.09 -25.26
C SER A 107 -30.74 -62.97 -25.09
N GLU A 108 -31.99 -63.31 -24.74
CA GLU A 108 -33.01 -62.29 -24.48
C GLU A 108 -32.61 -61.42 -23.26
N GLY A 109 -32.35 -60.14 -23.50
CA GLY A 109 -32.00 -59.16 -22.47
C GLY A 109 -30.51 -58.85 -22.31
N GLU A 110 -29.61 -59.58 -22.99
CA GLU A 110 -28.18 -59.25 -23.05
C GLU A 110 -27.75 -58.96 -24.49
N SER A 111 -27.02 -57.86 -24.75
CA SER A 111 -26.46 -57.52 -26.08
C SER A 111 -25.29 -58.44 -26.49
N LEU A 112 -25.48 -59.76 -26.42
CA LEU A 112 -24.49 -60.78 -26.74
C LEU A 112 -25.00 -61.65 -27.89
N PHE A 113 -24.20 -61.72 -28.94
CA PHE A 113 -24.50 -62.49 -30.15
C PHE A 113 -23.46 -63.59 -30.33
N TYR A 114 -23.91 -64.82 -30.44
CA TYR A 114 -23.07 -65.99 -30.64
C TYR A 114 -23.19 -66.42 -32.10
N ILE A 115 -22.13 -66.23 -32.88
CA ILE A 115 -22.02 -66.74 -34.23
C ILE A 115 -21.37 -68.12 -34.16
N VAL A 116 -22.15 -69.15 -34.43
CA VAL A 116 -21.71 -70.54 -34.42
C VAL A 116 -21.42 -70.99 -35.85
N SER A 117 -20.26 -71.60 -36.04
CA SER A 117 -19.86 -72.28 -37.26
C SER A 117 -19.35 -73.69 -36.92
N PRO A 118 -19.19 -74.61 -37.89
CA PRO A 118 -18.79 -75.99 -37.59
C PRO A 118 -17.43 -76.13 -36.92
N ARG A 119 -16.56 -75.10 -37.03
CA ARG A 119 -15.18 -75.11 -36.54
C ARG A 119 -14.84 -73.97 -35.57
N ASP A 120 -15.76 -73.04 -35.35
CA ASP A 120 -15.53 -71.86 -34.52
C ASP A 120 -16.80 -71.29 -33.92
N VAL A 121 -16.67 -70.68 -32.75
CA VAL A 121 -17.74 -69.88 -32.13
C VAL A 121 -17.18 -68.49 -31.87
N VAL A 122 -17.81 -67.48 -32.47
CA VAL A 122 -17.44 -66.07 -32.31
C VAL A 122 -18.50 -65.39 -31.44
N VAL A 123 -18.06 -64.72 -30.38
CA VAL A 123 -18.94 -63.91 -29.53
C VAL A 123 -18.80 -62.46 -29.94
N ALA A 124 -19.85 -61.90 -30.52
CA ALA A 124 -19.97 -60.48 -30.79
C ALA A 124 -20.67 -59.80 -29.61
N LYS A 125 -20.11 -58.70 -29.16
CA LYS A 125 -20.64 -57.84 -28.09
C LYS A 125 -20.69 -56.42 -28.60
N GLU A 126 -21.66 -55.65 -28.10
CA GLU A 126 -21.68 -54.22 -28.33
C GLU A 126 -20.39 -53.59 -27.77
N ARG A 127 -19.75 -52.69 -28.54
CA ARG A 127 -18.54 -51.98 -28.09
C ARG A 127 -18.90 -51.16 -26.86
N ASP A 128 -18.19 -51.42 -25.77
CA ASP A 128 -18.33 -50.59 -24.58
C ASP A 128 -17.39 -49.37 -24.64
N GLN A 129 -17.53 -48.48 -23.64
CA GLN A 129 -16.70 -47.28 -23.57
C GLN A 129 -15.24 -47.60 -23.24
N ASP A 130 -14.95 -48.77 -22.68
CA ASP A 130 -13.58 -49.22 -22.40
C ASP A 130 -12.88 -49.61 -23.70
N ASP A 131 -13.56 -50.37 -24.57
CA ASP A 131 -13.06 -50.75 -25.90
C ASP A 131 -12.75 -49.52 -26.77
N HIS A 132 -13.56 -48.46 -26.64
CA HIS A 132 -13.32 -47.20 -27.34
C HIS A 132 -12.05 -46.48 -26.84
N ILE A 133 -11.82 -46.46 -25.53
CA ILE A 133 -10.62 -45.84 -24.92
C ILE A 133 -9.37 -46.62 -25.33
N ASP A 134 -9.40 -47.95 -25.27
CA ASP A 134 -8.28 -48.80 -25.67
C ASP A 134 -7.92 -48.58 -27.15
N TRP A 135 -8.92 -48.49 -28.03
CA TRP A 135 -8.71 -48.14 -29.43
C TRP A 135 -8.04 -46.76 -29.61
N LEU A 136 -8.45 -45.76 -28.84
CA LEU A 136 -7.85 -44.42 -28.89
C LEU A 136 -6.39 -44.44 -28.41
N LEU A 137 -6.08 -45.23 -27.38
CA LEU A 137 -4.72 -45.42 -26.87
C LEU A 137 -3.82 -46.12 -27.89
N GLU A 138 -4.30 -47.18 -28.54
CA GLU A 138 -3.57 -47.87 -29.62
C GLU A 138 -3.24 -46.93 -30.79
N LYS A 139 -4.15 -46.01 -31.12
CA LYS A 139 -3.95 -44.99 -32.16
C LYS A 139 -3.15 -43.78 -31.69
N LYS A 140 -2.62 -43.78 -30.46
CA LYS A 140 -1.88 -42.66 -29.84
C LYS A 140 -2.67 -41.34 -29.79
N LYS A 141 -4.01 -41.44 -29.75
CA LYS A 141 -4.93 -40.29 -29.65
C LYS A 141 -5.25 -40.01 -28.19
N TYR A 142 -4.20 -39.69 -27.41
CA TYR A 142 -4.29 -39.59 -25.96
C TYR A 142 -5.21 -38.48 -25.45
N GLU A 143 -5.32 -37.35 -26.16
CA GLU A 143 -6.21 -36.25 -25.77
C GLU A 143 -7.69 -36.60 -25.95
N GLU A 144 -8.03 -37.29 -27.05
CA GLU A 144 -9.37 -37.84 -27.27
C GLU A 144 -9.66 -38.96 -26.25
N ALA A 145 -8.67 -39.81 -25.94
CA ALA A 145 -8.80 -40.88 -24.94
C ALA A 145 -9.10 -40.31 -23.54
N LEU A 146 -8.40 -39.25 -23.14
CA LEU A 146 -8.61 -38.61 -21.84
C LEU A 146 -9.99 -37.95 -21.76
N MET A 147 -10.44 -37.28 -22.82
CA MET A 147 -11.80 -36.71 -22.89
C MET A 147 -12.88 -37.79 -22.84
N ALA A 148 -12.70 -38.88 -23.59
CA ALA A 148 -13.61 -40.01 -23.58
C ALA A 148 -13.72 -40.60 -22.16
N ALA A 149 -12.59 -40.81 -21.48
CA ALA A 149 -12.53 -41.29 -20.09
C ALA A 149 -13.19 -40.32 -19.08
N GLU A 150 -13.05 -39.01 -19.27
CA GLU A 150 -13.71 -37.99 -18.43
C GLU A 150 -15.24 -38.02 -18.57
N ILE A 151 -15.76 -38.21 -19.78
CA ILE A 151 -17.21 -38.26 -20.05
C ILE A 151 -17.84 -39.58 -19.59
N SER A 152 -17.09 -40.68 -19.68
CA SER A 152 -17.55 -42.06 -19.45
C SER A 152 -17.42 -42.57 -18.01
N GLN A 153 -17.03 -41.74 -17.04
CA GLN A 153 -16.71 -42.14 -15.65
C GLN A 153 -17.69 -43.12 -14.97
N ARG A 154 -18.98 -43.14 -15.36
CA ARG A 154 -20.01 -44.03 -14.79
C ARG A 154 -20.18 -45.38 -15.51
N ASN A 155 -19.72 -45.51 -16.75
CA ASN A 155 -20.04 -46.65 -17.64
C ASN A 155 -18.84 -47.56 -17.94
N ILE A 156 -17.64 -47.19 -17.49
CA ILE A 156 -16.41 -48.00 -17.55
C ILE A 156 -16.51 -49.19 -16.58
N LYS A 157 -16.37 -50.42 -17.09
CA LYS A 157 -16.54 -51.69 -16.35
C LYS A 157 -15.24 -52.51 -16.25
N ARG A 158 -14.43 -52.60 -17.31
CA ARG A 158 -13.21 -53.42 -17.38
C ARG A 158 -12.02 -52.76 -16.69
N HIS A 159 -11.84 -51.46 -16.89
CA HIS A 159 -10.74 -50.70 -16.26
C HIS A 159 -10.95 -50.44 -14.76
N LYS A 160 -12.12 -50.79 -14.20
CA LYS A 160 -12.35 -50.91 -12.75
C LYS A 160 -11.90 -52.26 -12.16
N ILE A 161 -11.76 -53.31 -12.98
CA ILE A 161 -11.62 -54.70 -12.52
C ILE A 161 -10.24 -55.29 -12.86
N LEU A 162 -9.53 -54.77 -13.86
CA LEU A 162 -8.09 -55.07 -14.04
C LEU A 162 -7.21 -54.24 -13.09
N GLY A 163 -7.64 -54.15 -11.82
CA GLY A 163 -6.74 -53.97 -10.70
C GLY A 163 -5.92 -55.25 -10.56
N SER A 164 -4.77 -55.30 -11.22
CA SER A 164 -3.74 -56.30 -10.93
C SER A 164 -3.30 -56.14 -9.47
N SER A 165 -3.92 -56.92 -8.59
CA SER A 165 -3.40 -57.47 -7.34
C SER A 165 -2.20 -56.72 -6.72
N SER A 166 -2.41 -55.46 -6.35
CA SER A 166 -1.48 -54.69 -5.51
C SER A 166 -2.22 -53.46 -4.95
N PRO A 167 -2.04 -53.12 -3.66
CA PRO A 167 -2.87 -52.15 -2.96
C PRO A 167 -2.43 -50.69 -3.21
N GLN A 168 -2.42 -50.27 -4.47
CA GLN A 168 -2.39 -48.86 -4.88
C GLN A 168 -3.35 -48.72 -6.07
N GLU A 169 -4.60 -48.37 -5.77
CA GLU A 169 -5.60 -47.97 -6.77
C GLU A 169 -5.05 -46.77 -7.56
N ARG A 170 -4.47 -47.01 -8.74
CA ARG A 170 -4.17 -45.95 -9.72
C ARG A 170 -5.42 -45.74 -10.56
N ASP A 171 -5.89 -44.50 -10.64
CA ASP A 171 -7.03 -44.15 -11.47
C ASP A 171 -6.64 -44.29 -12.95
N LEU A 172 -7.50 -44.89 -13.77
CA LEU A 172 -7.32 -45.03 -15.22
C LEU A 172 -6.92 -43.71 -15.90
N MET A 173 -7.39 -42.59 -15.36
CA MET A 173 -7.07 -41.23 -15.84
C MET A 173 -5.61 -40.85 -15.61
N GLU A 174 -5.02 -41.28 -14.49
CA GLU A 174 -3.60 -41.07 -14.20
C GLU A 174 -2.75 -41.89 -15.17
N ASP A 175 -3.11 -43.15 -15.45
CA ASP A 175 -2.34 -44.00 -16.37
C ASP A 175 -2.41 -43.52 -17.82
N ILE A 176 -3.60 -43.14 -18.31
CA ILE A 176 -3.78 -42.52 -19.64
C ILE A 176 -3.02 -41.19 -19.72
N GLY A 177 -3.11 -40.39 -18.66
CA GLY A 177 -2.43 -39.11 -18.57
C GLY A 177 -0.90 -39.26 -18.55
N LEU A 178 -0.34 -40.19 -17.79
CA LEU A 178 1.09 -40.49 -17.76
C LEU A 178 1.57 -41.02 -19.12
N ALA A 179 0.79 -41.89 -19.77
CA ALA A 179 1.08 -42.34 -21.13
C ALA A 179 1.09 -41.16 -22.12
N TYR A 180 0.18 -40.19 -21.95
CA TYR A 180 0.17 -38.98 -22.76
C TYR A 180 1.42 -38.10 -22.53
N VAL A 181 1.75 -37.83 -21.27
CA VAL A 181 2.94 -37.04 -20.90
C VAL A 181 4.20 -37.71 -21.43
N ASN A 182 4.34 -39.02 -21.29
CA ASN A 182 5.45 -39.79 -21.84
C ASN A 182 5.58 -39.64 -23.35
N HIS A 183 4.47 -39.74 -24.08
CA HIS A 183 4.45 -39.55 -25.54
C HIS A 183 4.83 -38.12 -25.96
N LEU A 184 4.42 -37.10 -25.19
CA LEU A 184 4.82 -35.70 -25.45
C LEU A 184 6.30 -35.48 -25.18
N VAL A 185 6.84 -36.08 -24.11
CA VAL A 185 8.26 -36.04 -23.77
C VAL A 185 9.09 -36.73 -24.87
N GLU A 186 8.66 -37.88 -25.39
CA GLU A 186 9.31 -38.58 -26.50
C GLU A 186 9.30 -37.77 -27.80
N ARG A 187 8.27 -36.95 -28.03
CA ARG A 187 8.17 -36.05 -29.19
C ARG A 187 9.01 -34.77 -29.05
N GLY A 188 9.48 -34.45 -27.85
CA GLY A 188 10.22 -33.22 -27.56
C GLY A 188 9.35 -32.01 -27.20
N ASP A 189 8.05 -32.19 -27.04
CA ASP A 189 7.10 -31.11 -26.69
C ASP A 189 7.03 -30.91 -25.16
N TYR A 190 8.14 -30.50 -24.55
CA TYR A 190 8.31 -30.46 -23.09
C TYR A 190 7.39 -29.45 -22.39
N ASP A 191 7.13 -28.29 -22.97
CA ASP A 191 6.24 -27.27 -22.39
C ASP A 191 4.79 -27.75 -22.30
N MET A 192 4.34 -28.49 -23.32
CA MET A 192 2.99 -29.04 -23.34
C MET A 192 2.87 -30.21 -22.37
N ALA A 193 3.90 -31.05 -22.28
CA ALA A 193 3.99 -32.12 -21.28
C ALA A 193 3.87 -31.55 -19.86
N ALA A 194 4.67 -30.53 -19.53
CA ALA A 194 4.65 -29.85 -18.23
C ALA A 194 3.29 -29.22 -17.88
N ARG A 195 2.59 -28.61 -18.85
CA ARG A 195 1.23 -28.09 -18.65
C ARG A 195 0.23 -29.18 -18.31
N LYS A 196 0.30 -30.31 -19.00
CA LYS A 196 -0.64 -31.43 -18.80
C LYS A 196 -0.38 -32.13 -17.47
N CYS A 197 0.87 -32.17 -16.98
CA CYS A 197 1.23 -32.67 -15.65
C CYS A 197 0.40 -32.03 -14.53
N GLN A 198 0.10 -30.72 -14.60
CA GLN A 198 -0.71 -30.05 -13.57
C GLN A 198 -2.13 -30.64 -13.43
N LYS A 199 -2.77 -31.01 -14.54
CA LYS A 199 -4.11 -31.59 -14.55
C LYS A 199 -4.09 -33.09 -14.20
N ILE A 200 -3.06 -33.80 -14.66
CA ILE A 200 -2.97 -35.27 -14.57
C ILE A 200 -2.45 -35.74 -13.21
N LEU A 201 -1.38 -35.12 -12.70
CA LEU A 201 -0.73 -35.55 -11.46
C LEU A 201 -1.51 -35.09 -10.22
N GLY A 202 -2.35 -34.05 -10.38
CA GLY A 202 -3.25 -33.55 -9.35
C GLY A 202 -2.55 -33.38 -8.00
N LYS A 203 -3.03 -34.11 -6.99
CA LYS A 203 -2.53 -34.07 -5.61
C LYS A 203 -1.52 -35.17 -5.26
N ASN A 204 -1.10 -35.99 -6.23
CA ASN A 204 -0.23 -37.11 -5.94
C ASN A 204 1.25 -36.67 -5.89
N ALA A 205 1.74 -36.43 -4.67
CA ALA A 205 3.12 -35.98 -4.46
C ALA A 205 4.15 -36.94 -5.07
N ALA A 206 3.98 -38.25 -4.92
CA ALA A 206 4.96 -39.24 -5.37
C ALA A 206 5.12 -39.25 -6.90
N LEU A 207 4.02 -39.08 -7.64
CA LEU A 207 4.07 -38.98 -9.10
C LEU A 207 4.73 -37.69 -9.56
N TRP A 208 4.45 -36.57 -8.88
CA TRP A 208 5.18 -35.31 -9.11
C TRP A 208 6.69 -35.47 -8.91
N GLU A 209 7.14 -36.16 -7.84
CA GLU A 209 8.57 -36.39 -7.64
C GLU A 209 9.18 -37.20 -8.80
N TYR A 210 8.52 -38.28 -9.20
CA TYR A 210 8.97 -39.15 -10.29
C TYR A 210 9.11 -38.37 -11.61
N GLU A 211 8.07 -37.60 -11.97
CA GLU A 211 8.05 -36.86 -13.22
C GLU A 211 9.12 -35.76 -13.23
N VAL A 212 9.33 -35.07 -12.10
CA VAL A 212 10.41 -34.06 -11.99
C VAL A 212 11.79 -34.70 -12.15
N TYR A 213 12.03 -35.90 -11.59
CA TYR A 213 13.29 -36.62 -11.84
C TYR A 213 13.47 -36.98 -13.32
N LYS A 214 12.39 -37.37 -14.00
CA LYS A 214 12.44 -37.66 -15.43
C LYS A 214 12.78 -36.41 -16.26
N PHE A 215 12.16 -35.27 -15.96
CA PHE A 215 12.49 -34.00 -16.61
C PHE A 215 13.93 -33.54 -16.31
N LYS A 216 14.48 -33.90 -15.14
CA LYS A 216 15.90 -33.68 -14.80
C LYS A 216 16.84 -34.48 -15.69
N GLU A 217 16.59 -35.77 -15.88
CA GLU A 217 17.42 -36.63 -16.73
C GLU A 217 17.47 -36.13 -18.18
N ILE A 218 16.39 -35.49 -18.63
CA ILE A 218 16.26 -34.91 -19.97
C ILE A 218 16.88 -33.50 -20.05
N GLY A 219 17.16 -32.86 -18.90
CA GLY A 219 17.72 -31.50 -18.83
C GLY A 219 16.69 -30.40 -19.13
N GLN A 220 15.41 -30.64 -18.84
CA GLN A 220 14.29 -29.73 -19.12
C GLN A 220 13.54 -29.32 -17.86
N LEU A 221 14.25 -29.12 -16.73
CA LEU A 221 13.60 -28.70 -15.47
C LEU A 221 12.96 -27.31 -15.55
N LYS A 222 13.40 -26.47 -16.49
CA LYS A 222 12.81 -25.15 -16.73
C LYS A 222 11.35 -25.21 -17.22
N ALA A 223 10.99 -26.22 -18.01
CA ALA A 223 9.62 -26.35 -18.55
C ALA A 223 8.61 -26.70 -17.45
N ILE A 224 9.02 -27.53 -16.47
CA ILE A 224 8.15 -27.97 -15.37
C ILE A 224 8.09 -27.00 -14.20
N SER A 225 9.09 -26.12 -14.03
CA SER A 225 9.20 -25.23 -12.86
C SER A 225 7.98 -24.34 -12.57
N PRO A 226 7.26 -23.78 -13.56
CA PRO A 226 6.12 -22.90 -13.27
C PRO A 226 4.90 -23.65 -12.71
N TYR A 227 4.78 -24.95 -13.03
CA TYR A 227 3.61 -25.78 -12.78
C TYR A 227 3.68 -26.60 -11.49
N LEU A 228 4.82 -26.54 -10.77
CA LEU A 228 4.99 -27.25 -9.52
C LEU A 228 3.96 -26.82 -8.47
N PRO A 229 3.49 -27.78 -7.65
CA PRO A 229 2.59 -27.46 -6.56
C PRO A 229 3.31 -26.59 -5.53
N ARG A 230 2.65 -25.52 -5.07
CA ARG A 230 3.20 -24.55 -4.08
C ARG A 230 2.50 -24.65 -2.71
N GLY A 231 1.56 -25.57 -2.60
CA GLY A 231 0.64 -25.74 -1.47
C GLY A 231 0.37 -27.22 -1.27
N ASP A 232 -0.90 -27.66 -1.25
CA ASP A 232 -1.24 -29.08 -1.17
C ASP A 232 -1.24 -29.74 -2.56
N PRO A 233 -0.31 -30.66 -2.89
CA PRO A 233 0.71 -31.30 -2.05
C PRO A 233 2.07 -30.56 -2.03
N VAL A 234 2.74 -30.49 -0.88
CA VAL A 234 4.10 -29.94 -0.78
C VAL A 234 5.10 -31.06 -1.07
N LEU A 235 5.89 -30.91 -2.12
CA LEU A 235 6.97 -31.85 -2.45
C LEU A 235 8.16 -31.73 -1.48
N LYS A 236 9.08 -32.68 -1.52
CA LYS A 236 10.32 -32.62 -0.72
C LYS A 236 11.13 -31.34 -1.05
N PRO A 237 11.69 -30.65 -0.04
CA PRO A 237 12.50 -29.43 -0.25
C PRO A 237 13.63 -29.56 -1.28
N LEU A 238 14.27 -30.74 -1.32
CA LEU A 238 15.33 -31.07 -2.28
C LEU A 238 14.93 -30.88 -3.75
N ILE A 239 13.64 -31.06 -4.08
CA ILE A 239 13.15 -30.94 -5.46
C ILE A 239 13.14 -29.46 -5.88
N TYR A 240 12.66 -28.57 -5.02
CA TYR A 240 12.70 -27.13 -5.26
C TYR A 240 14.14 -26.62 -5.29
N GLU A 241 15.00 -27.08 -4.37
CA GLU A 241 16.42 -26.72 -4.33
C GLU A 241 17.16 -27.11 -5.61
N MET A 242 16.89 -28.31 -6.13
CA MET A 242 17.47 -28.81 -7.38
C MET A 242 17.12 -27.93 -8.57
N ILE A 243 15.86 -27.50 -8.68
CA ILE A 243 15.41 -26.63 -9.76
C ILE A 243 16.03 -25.25 -9.62
N LEU A 244 16.05 -24.69 -8.40
CA LEU A 244 16.71 -23.42 -8.11
C LEU A 244 18.19 -23.46 -8.47
N HIS A 245 18.90 -24.56 -8.21
CA HIS A 245 20.30 -24.73 -8.63
C HIS A 245 20.47 -24.75 -10.15
N GLU A 246 19.62 -25.45 -10.90
CA GLU A 246 19.71 -25.44 -12.38
C GLU A 246 19.45 -24.05 -12.97
N PHE A 247 18.49 -23.31 -12.43
CA PHE A 247 18.28 -21.91 -12.79
C PHE A 247 19.47 -21.04 -12.41
N LEU A 248 20.09 -21.26 -11.25
CA LEU A 248 21.27 -20.51 -10.83
C LEU A 248 22.49 -20.71 -11.76
N GLU A 249 22.64 -21.88 -12.38
CA GLU A 249 23.74 -22.14 -13.33
C GLU A 249 23.50 -21.53 -14.72
N SER A 250 22.23 -21.41 -15.14
CA SER A 250 21.88 -21.08 -16.53
C SER A 250 21.17 -19.73 -16.73
N ASP A 251 20.35 -19.29 -15.77
CA ASP A 251 19.47 -18.11 -15.90
C ASP A 251 19.17 -17.43 -14.55
N TYR A 252 19.88 -16.33 -14.28
CA TYR A 252 19.73 -15.54 -13.07
C TYR A 252 18.39 -14.78 -12.96
N GLU A 253 17.78 -14.41 -14.09
CA GLU A 253 16.50 -13.69 -14.08
C GLU A 253 15.35 -14.65 -13.76
N GLY A 254 15.35 -15.83 -14.39
CA GLY A 254 14.43 -16.93 -14.07
C GLY A 254 14.52 -17.34 -12.61
N PHE A 255 15.74 -17.48 -12.08
CA PHE A 255 15.97 -17.73 -10.65
C PHE A 255 15.32 -16.64 -9.77
N ALA A 256 15.50 -15.36 -10.11
CA ALA A 256 14.94 -14.25 -9.35
C ALA A 256 13.40 -14.23 -9.35
N THR A 257 12.78 -14.61 -10.47
CA THR A 257 11.31 -14.73 -10.54
C THR A 257 10.80 -15.87 -9.66
N LEU A 258 11.47 -17.02 -9.67
CA LEU A 258 11.07 -18.17 -8.85
C LEU A 258 11.15 -17.86 -7.35
N ILE A 259 12.22 -17.20 -6.88
CA ILE A 259 12.36 -16.81 -5.47
C ILE A 259 11.26 -15.84 -5.00
N ARG A 260 10.75 -14.98 -5.88
CA ARG A 260 9.63 -14.08 -5.53
C ARG A 260 8.27 -14.78 -5.51
N GLU A 261 8.12 -15.79 -6.36
CA GLU A 261 6.87 -16.53 -6.52
C GLU A 261 6.70 -17.67 -5.52
N TRP A 262 7.81 -18.29 -5.09
CA TRP A 262 7.80 -19.45 -4.22
C TRP A 262 7.86 -19.01 -2.75
N PRO A 263 6.93 -19.51 -1.90
CA PRO A 263 7.04 -19.34 -0.45
C PRO A 263 8.38 -19.87 0.07
N GLY A 264 9.03 -19.11 0.97
CA GLY A 264 10.31 -19.49 1.57
C GLY A 264 10.29 -20.75 2.43
N ASP A 265 9.10 -21.32 2.70
CA ASP A 265 8.92 -22.58 3.42
C ASP A 265 9.11 -23.83 2.52
N LEU A 266 9.15 -23.67 1.19
CA LEU A 266 9.25 -24.78 0.24
C LEU A 266 10.68 -25.33 0.10
N TYR A 267 11.70 -24.57 0.47
CA TYR A 267 13.11 -24.93 0.29
C TYR A 267 13.95 -24.49 1.49
N ASN A 268 15.13 -25.09 1.67
CA ASN A 268 16.04 -24.64 2.70
C ASN A 268 16.76 -23.36 2.28
N ASN A 269 16.31 -22.22 2.81
CA ASN A 269 16.88 -20.90 2.52
C ASN A 269 18.40 -20.84 2.76
N SER A 270 18.92 -21.52 3.79
CA SER A 270 20.36 -21.49 4.10
C SER A 270 21.23 -22.11 2.99
N VAL A 271 20.74 -23.17 2.34
CA VAL A 271 21.43 -23.86 1.24
C VAL A 271 21.46 -22.96 0.01
N ILE A 272 20.32 -22.34 -0.31
CA ILE A 272 20.20 -21.44 -1.46
C ILE A 272 21.03 -20.15 -1.25
N VAL A 273 21.03 -19.58 -0.05
CA VAL A 273 21.89 -18.43 0.30
C VAL A 273 23.37 -18.77 0.09
N GLN A 274 23.81 -19.96 0.51
CA GLN A 274 25.19 -20.38 0.31
C GLN A 274 25.52 -20.58 -1.18
N ALA A 275 24.62 -21.20 -1.95
CA ALA A 275 24.78 -21.38 -3.40
C ALA A 275 24.87 -20.04 -4.14
N VAL A 276 24.02 -19.07 -3.80
CA VAL A 276 24.04 -17.71 -4.37
C VAL A 276 25.31 -16.97 -3.98
N ARG A 277 25.78 -17.07 -2.72
CA ARG A 277 27.05 -16.50 -2.28
C ARG A 277 28.25 -17.07 -3.05
N ASP A 278 28.25 -18.37 -3.32
CA ASP A 278 29.34 -19.00 -4.07
C ASP A 278 29.35 -18.59 -5.56
N HIS A 279 28.18 -18.28 -6.14
CA HIS A 279 28.09 -17.66 -7.46
C HIS A 279 28.49 -16.19 -7.45
N LEU A 280 28.14 -15.43 -6.42
CA LEU A 280 28.59 -14.04 -6.24
C LEU A 280 30.10 -13.92 -6.01
N LYS A 281 30.79 -14.96 -5.52
CA LYS A 281 32.27 -14.97 -5.51
C LYS A 281 32.86 -15.00 -6.92
N LYS A 282 32.17 -15.61 -7.89
CA LYS A 282 32.59 -15.69 -9.30
C LYS A 282 32.16 -14.44 -10.08
N ASP A 283 30.98 -13.90 -9.78
CA ASP A 283 30.41 -12.71 -10.42
C ASP A 283 29.92 -11.71 -9.36
N SER A 284 30.86 -10.92 -8.84
CA SER A 284 30.66 -10.10 -7.62
C SER A 284 29.81 -8.85 -7.81
N GLN A 285 29.51 -8.46 -9.05
CA GLN A 285 28.78 -7.23 -9.38
C GLN A 285 27.40 -7.51 -10.02
N ASN A 286 26.96 -8.76 -10.03
CA ASN A 286 25.68 -9.11 -10.62
C ASN A 286 24.51 -8.58 -9.78
N LYS A 287 23.92 -7.49 -10.25
CA LYS A 287 22.82 -6.78 -9.56
C LYS A 287 21.61 -7.66 -9.31
N THR A 288 21.31 -8.58 -10.24
CA THR A 288 20.15 -9.48 -10.13
C THR A 288 20.35 -10.47 -8.99
N LEU A 289 21.53 -11.09 -8.91
CA LEU A 289 21.89 -12.02 -7.83
C LEU A 289 21.96 -11.33 -6.46
N LEU A 290 22.52 -10.13 -6.40
CA LEU A 290 22.54 -9.32 -5.17
C LEU A 290 21.11 -9.00 -4.72
N LYS A 291 20.23 -8.59 -5.64
CA LYS A 291 18.83 -8.31 -5.30
C LYS A 291 18.12 -9.56 -4.77
N THR A 292 18.28 -10.71 -5.42
CA THR A 292 17.69 -11.96 -4.95
C THR A 292 18.24 -12.40 -3.60
N LEU A 293 19.53 -12.16 -3.33
CA LEU A 293 20.14 -12.47 -2.04
C LEU A 293 19.56 -11.58 -0.93
N ALA A 294 19.31 -10.30 -1.23
CA ALA A 294 18.65 -9.40 -0.29
C ALA A 294 17.18 -9.80 -0.02
N ASP A 295 16.46 -10.24 -1.06
CA ASP A 295 15.11 -10.82 -0.92
C ASP A 295 15.16 -12.06 0.01
N LEU A 296 16.10 -12.99 -0.22
CA LEU A 296 16.30 -14.19 0.61
C LEU A 296 16.63 -13.89 2.08
N TYR A 297 17.51 -12.92 2.36
CA TYR A 297 17.79 -12.51 3.74
C TYR A 297 16.61 -11.83 4.42
N THR A 298 15.76 -11.15 3.65
CA THR A 298 14.53 -10.54 4.18
C THR A 298 13.56 -11.65 4.63
N TYR A 299 13.45 -12.74 3.86
CA TYR A 299 12.67 -13.92 4.27
C TYR A 299 13.27 -14.63 5.50
N ASP A 300 14.60 -14.74 5.58
CA ASP A 300 15.32 -15.33 6.72
C ASP A 300 15.30 -14.46 7.98
N LYS A 301 14.65 -13.29 7.94
CA LYS A 301 14.65 -12.25 8.99
C LYS A 301 16.05 -11.75 9.35
N ASN A 302 17.03 -11.99 8.48
CA ASN A 302 18.40 -11.50 8.64
C ASN A 302 18.56 -10.13 7.97
N TYR A 303 17.84 -9.16 8.51
CA TYR A 303 17.72 -7.84 7.91
C TYR A 303 19.03 -7.04 7.88
N GLY A 304 20.00 -7.36 8.75
CA GLY A 304 21.31 -6.70 8.77
C GLY A 304 22.08 -6.93 7.47
N ASN A 305 22.20 -8.19 7.05
CA ASN A 305 22.86 -8.56 5.80
C ASN A 305 22.07 -8.09 4.57
N ALA A 306 20.72 -8.14 4.64
CA ALA A 306 19.87 -7.58 3.59
C ALA A 306 20.13 -6.08 3.39
N LEU A 307 20.29 -5.33 4.48
CA LEU A 307 20.56 -3.89 4.45
C LEU A 307 21.90 -3.58 3.79
N GLU A 308 22.96 -4.34 4.06
CA GLU A 308 24.26 -4.14 3.40
C GLU A 308 24.13 -4.23 1.88
N ILE A 309 23.42 -5.25 1.42
CA ILE A 309 23.22 -5.47 -0.01
C ILE A 309 22.34 -4.37 -0.60
N TYR A 310 21.26 -3.97 0.08
CA TYR A 310 20.44 -2.88 -0.42
C TYR A 310 21.16 -1.52 -0.45
N LEU A 311 22.09 -1.27 0.48
CA LEU A 311 22.96 -0.10 0.46
C LEU A 311 23.93 -0.13 -0.72
N THR A 312 24.56 -1.27 -1.01
CA THR A 312 25.44 -1.41 -2.19
C THR A 312 24.67 -1.26 -3.51
N LEU A 313 23.44 -1.77 -3.56
CA LEU A 313 22.55 -1.66 -4.72
C LEU A 313 21.86 -0.30 -4.84
N ARG A 314 22.00 0.60 -3.85
CA ARG A 314 21.31 1.90 -3.80
C ARG A 314 19.81 1.78 -4.01
N HIS A 315 19.18 0.81 -3.35
CA HIS A 315 17.75 0.55 -3.51
C HIS A 315 16.89 1.57 -2.76
N LYS A 316 15.79 2.03 -3.35
CA LYS A 316 14.92 3.09 -2.74
C LYS A 316 14.26 2.64 -1.44
N ASP A 317 14.01 1.34 -1.30
CA ASP A 317 13.29 0.79 -0.14
C ASP A 317 14.18 0.54 1.08
N VAL A 318 15.49 0.87 1.01
CA VAL A 318 16.42 0.81 2.15
C VAL A 318 15.81 1.50 3.37
N PHE A 319 15.31 2.72 3.19
CA PHE A 319 14.74 3.52 4.27
C PHE A 319 13.48 2.89 4.88
N GLN A 320 12.62 2.27 4.07
CA GLN A 320 11.41 1.60 4.55
C GLN A 320 11.76 0.34 5.36
N LEU A 321 12.77 -0.41 4.91
CA LEU A 321 13.23 -1.64 5.56
C LEU A 321 13.85 -1.34 6.92
N ILE A 322 14.63 -0.26 7.03
CA ILE A 322 15.17 0.26 8.30
C ILE A 322 14.04 0.58 9.28
N HIS A 323 13.02 1.31 8.83
CA HIS A 323 11.94 1.77 9.69
C HIS A 323 11.03 0.62 10.16
N LYS A 324 10.70 -0.31 9.26
CA LYS A 324 9.85 -1.48 9.56
C LYS A 324 10.51 -2.45 10.54
N HIS A 325 11.81 -2.70 10.40
CA HIS A 325 12.53 -3.72 11.19
C HIS A 325 13.45 -3.14 12.26
N ASN A 326 13.43 -1.82 12.48
CA ASN A 326 14.15 -1.13 13.55
C ASN A 326 15.68 -1.36 13.52
N LEU A 327 16.30 -1.32 12.34
CA LEU A 327 17.71 -1.72 12.11
C LEU A 327 18.74 -0.64 12.46
N PHE A 328 18.41 0.27 13.36
CA PHE A 328 19.26 1.41 13.72
C PHE A 328 20.56 1.02 14.40
N SER A 329 20.68 -0.19 14.95
CA SER A 329 21.95 -0.72 15.47
C SER A 329 22.95 -1.02 14.34
N SER A 330 22.49 -1.61 13.24
CA SER A 330 23.30 -2.01 12.09
C SER A 330 23.71 -0.84 11.18
N ILE A 331 23.05 0.32 11.34
CA ILE A 331 23.31 1.54 10.55
C ILE A 331 24.37 2.43 11.20
N LYS A 332 24.63 2.28 12.51
CA LYS A 332 25.49 3.21 13.27
C LYS A 332 26.84 3.45 12.59
N ASP A 333 27.44 2.38 12.05
CA ASP A 333 28.77 2.42 11.45
C ASP A 333 28.70 2.62 9.91
N LYS A 334 27.51 2.92 9.36
CA LYS A 334 27.22 3.05 7.92
C LYS A 334 26.42 4.30 7.58
N ILE A 335 26.40 5.27 8.49
CA ILE A 335 25.66 6.53 8.33
C ILE A 335 26.15 7.29 7.08
N VAL A 336 27.47 7.32 6.86
CA VAL A 336 28.07 7.97 5.68
C VAL A 336 27.52 7.39 4.37
N LEU A 337 27.49 6.06 4.25
CA LEU A 337 26.97 5.37 3.07
C LEU A 337 25.47 5.63 2.84
N LEU A 338 24.70 5.80 3.92
CA LEU A 338 23.28 6.14 3.85
C LEU A 338 23.07 7.58 3.36
N MET A 339 23.89 8.52 3.86
CA MET A 339 23.83 9.94 3.47
C MET A 339 24.34 10.18 2.04
N ASP A 340 25.33 9.41 1.58
CA ASP A 340 25.80 9.44 0.19
C ASP A 340 24.72 8.97 -0.80
N PHE A 341 23.76 8.15 -0.34
CA PHE A 341 22.65 7.70 -1.16
C PHE A 341 21.55 8.76 -1.29
N ASP A 342 21.05 9.26 -0.16
CA ASP A 342 20.01 10.30 -0.11
C ASP A 342 20.15 11.08 1.20
N SER A 343 20.84 12.23 1.11
CA SER A 343 21.16 13.06 2.27
C SER A 343 19.91 13.63 2.95
N GLU A 344 18.87 13.98 2.19
CA GLU A 344 17.67 14.56 2.77
C GLU A 344 16.90 13.54 3.59
N LYS A 345 16.60 12.37 3.02
CA LYS A 345 15.84 11.31 3.72
C LYS A 345 16.65 10.66 4.82
N ALA A 346 17.94 10.49 4.64
CA ALA A 346 18.82 9.96 5.68
C ALA A 346 18.81 10.87 6.91
N VAL A 347 18.93 12.19 6.72
CA VAL A 347 18.91 13.14 7.83
C VAL A 347 17.53 13.18 8.49
N ASP A 348 16.43 13.21 7.73
CA ASP A 348 15.09 13.22 8.31
C ASP A 348 14.85 11.96 9.15
N MET A 349 15.30 10.80 8.68
CA MET A 349 15.23 9.54 9.42
C MET A 349 16.06 9.55 10.71
N LEU A 350 17.29 10.07 10.64
CA LEU A 350 18.17 10.18 11.81
C LEU A 350 17.59 11.13 12.86
N LEU A 351 16.95 12.21 12.42
CA LEU A 351 16.27 13.18 13.29
C LEU A 351 14.92 12.67 13.82
N ASP A 352 14.23 11.77 13.11
CA ASP A 352 13.00 11.13 13.60
C ASP A 352 13.27 10.05 14.65
N ASN A 353 14.51 9.52 14.71
CA ASN A 353 14.89 8.40 15.56
C ASN A 353 16.05 8.76 16.52
N GLU A 354 15.98 9.95 17.12
CA GLU A 354 16.95 10.46 18.10
C GLU A 354 17.16 9.51 19.29
N ASP A 355 16.12 8.80 19.73
CA ASP A 355 16.17 7.87 20.86
C ASP A 355 17.11 6.67 20.61
N LYS A 356 17.35 6.33 19.33
CA LYS A 356 18.08 5.12 18.91
C LYS A 356 19.52 5.43 18.50
N ILE A 357 19.73 6.59 17.88
CA ILE A 357 21.04 7.08 17.44
C ILE A 357 21.24 8.47 18.02
N SER A 358 22.17 8.60 18.95
CA SER A 358 22.46 9.89 19.56
C SER A 358 23.15 10.82 18.58
N ILE A 359 22.80 12.11 18.64
CA ILE A 359 23.38 13.20 17.83
C ILE A 359 24.91 13.18 17.91
N LYS A 360 25.49 12.85 19.08
CA LYS A 360 26.94 12.76 19.26
C LYS A 360 27.59 11.73 18.33
N LYS A 361 26.99 10.54 18.26
CA LYS A 361 27.50 9.45 17.42
C LYS A 361 27.40 9.81 15.94
N VAL A 362 26.30 10.43 15.53
CA VAL A 362 26.14 10.89 14.13
C VAL A 362 27.21 11.91 13.76
N VAL A 363 27.50 12.87 14.65
CA VAL A 363 28.49 13.92 14.39
C VAL A 363 29.92 13.37 14.38
N GLU A 364 30.23 12.38 15.22
CA GLU A 364 31.53 11.66 15.24
C GLU A 364 31.75 10.88 13.94
N GLU A 365 30.76 10.10 13.49
CA GLU A 365 30.85 9.32 12.23
C GLU A 365 30.91 10.21 10.98
N LEU A 366 30.43 11.45 11.06
CA LEU A 366 30.47 12.42 9.96
C LEU A 366 31.68 13.37 10.01
N GLU A 367 32.61 13.18 10.95
CA GLU A 367 33.78 14.07 11.10
C GLU A 367 34.70 14.07 9.87
N ASP A 368 34.81 12.93 9.16
CA ASP A 368 35.59 12.79 7.92
C ASP A 368 34.93 13.45 6.70
N ARG A 369 33.65 13.85 6.81
CA ARG A 369 32.85 14.39 5.69
C ARG A 369 32.11 15.67 6.14
N PRO A 370 32.82 16.83 6.18
CA PRO A 370 32.28 18.09 6.69
C PRO A 370 31.04 18.60 5.92
N GLU A 371 30.95 18.32 4.61
CA GLU A 371 29.77 18.63 3.77
C GLU A 371 28.48 17.98 4.32
N LEU A 372 28.54 16.69 4.64
CA LEU A 372 27.38 15.93 5.14
C LEU A 372 27.06 16.30 6.59
N GLN A 373 28.11 16.55 7.38
CA GLN A 373 27.99 17.04 8.76
C GLN A 373 27.22 18.37 8.80
N HIS A 374 27.50 19.28 7.86
CA HIS A 374 26.79 20.54 7.73
C HIS A 374 25.29 20.34 7.46
N VAL A 375 24.93 19.52 6.47
CA VAL A 375 23.52 19.25 6.11
C VAL A 375 22.74 18.68 7.29
N TYR A 376 23.34 17.74 8.03
CA TYR A 376 22.74 17.18 9.23
C TYR A 376 22.50 18.24 10.32
N LEU A 377 23.53 19.03 10.64
CA LEU A 377 23.44 20.08 11.68
C LEU A 377 22.48 21.22 11.28
N HIS A 378 22.41 21.58 10.00
CA HIS A 378 21.47 22.58 9.50
C HIS A 378 20.01 22.13 9.69
N LYS A 379 19.69 20.90 9.29
CA LYS A 379 18.35 20.33 9.49
C LYS A 379 18.03 20.14 10.98
N LEU A 380 19.00 19.73 11.79
CA LEU A 380 18.85 19.66 13.24
C LEU A 380 18.45 21.03 13.83
N PHE A 381 19.16 22.09 13.43
CA PHE A 381 18.87 23.45 13.88
C PHE A 381 17.46 23.92 13.49
N LYS A 382 17.03 23.66 12.24
CA LYS A 382 15.67 23.99 11.78
C LYS A 382 14.56 23.29 12.56
N ARG A 383 14.80 22.06 13.04
CA ARG A 383 13.84 21.33 13.89
C ARG A 383 13.88 21.79 15.34
N ASP A 384 15.07 21.93 15.90
CA ASP A 384 15.27 22.32 17.30
C ASP A 384 16.56 23.13 17.49
N HIS A 385 16.38 24.42 17.80
CA HIS A 385 17.44 25.40 18.01
C HIS A 385 18.32 25.09 19.24
N HIS A 386 17.86 24.29 20.20
CA HIS A 386 18.59 24.03 21.44
C HIS A 386 19.37 22.71 21.42
N LYS A 387 18.96 21.70 20.64
CA LYS A 387 19.65 20.39 20.59
C LYS A 387 21.05 20.46 19.99
N GLY A 388 21.30 21.43 19.12
CA GLY A 388 22.60 21.67 18.47
C GLY A 388 23.63 22.44 19.30
N GLN A 389 23.31 22.88 20.53
CA GLN A 389 24.12 23.85 21.31
C GLN A 389 25.61 23.53 21.38
N ARG A 390 25.98 22.27 21.62
CA ARG A 390 27.38 21.84 21.73
C ARG A 390 28.15 21.87 20.41
N TYR A 391 27.43 21.85 19.30
CA TYR A 391 27.96 21.80 17.95
C TYR A 391 27.87 23.15 17.23
N HIS A 392 27.23 24.17 17.83
CA HIS A 392 27.12 25.50 17.23
C HIS A 392 28.49 26.09 16.86
N GLU A 393 29.52 25.87 17.68
CA GLU A 393 30.89 26.28 17.34
C GLU A 393 31.38 25.66 16.03
N LYS A 394 31.32 24.32 15.92
CA LYS A 394 31.68 23.60 14.69
C LYS A 394 30.78 24.02 13.52
N GLN A 395 29.50 24.23 13.77
CA GLN A 395 28.51 24.59 12.77
C GLN A 395 28.79 25.95 12.13
N ILE A 396 29.30 26.93 12.88
CA ILE A 396 29.72 28.24 12.33
C ILE A 396 30.86 28.07 11.34
N SER A 397 31.87 27.27 11.68
CA SER A 397 32.97 26.94 10.75
C SER A 397 32.47 26.27 9.48
N LEU A 398 31.49 25.36 9.62
CA LEU A 398 30.89 24.65 8.50
C LEU A 398 30.01 25.57 7.62
N TYR A 399 29.17 26.44 8.20
CA TYR A 399 28.41 27.44 7.44
C TYR A 399 29.34 28.39 6.68
N ALA A 400 30.44 28.80 7.31
CA ALA A 400 31.44 29.65 6.69
C ALA A 400 32.13 29.01 5.46
N GLU A 401 32.17 27.68 5.37
CA GLU A 401 32.74 26.92 4.25
C GLU A 401 31.73 26.53 3.19
N TYR A 402 30.56 26.03 3.60
CA TYR A 402 29.64 25.34 2.70
C TYR A 402 28.36 26.13 2.42
N ASP A 403 27.94 27.07 3.28
CA ASP A 403 26.64 27.74 3.16
C ASP A 403 26.58 29.12 3.84
N ARG A 404 27.19 30.11 3.16
CA ARG A 404 27.21 31.52 3.59
C ARG A 404 25.83 32.15 3.82
N PRO A 405 24.83 32.06 2.91
CA PRO A 405 23.59 32.82 3.08
C PRO A 405 22.79 32.41 4.32
N ASN A 406 22.94 31.17 4.79
CA ASN A 406 22.26 30.68 6.00
C ASN A 406 23.00 31.00 7.31
N LEU A 407 24.20 31.59 7.25
CA LEU A 407 24.97 32.00 8.42
C LEU A 407 24.28 33.15 9.18
N LEU A 408 23.80 34.19 8.49
CA LEU A 408 23.08 35.31 9.11
C LEU A 408 21.80 34.88 9.83
N PRO A 409 20.87 34.11 9.21
CA PRO A 409 19.72 33.55 9.90
C PRO A 409 20.11 32.71 11.11
N PHE A 410 21.13 31.85 10.99
CA PHE A 410 21.61 31.04 12.09
C PHE A 410 22.09 31.86 13.29
N LEU A 411 22.85 32.93 13.04
CA LEU A 411 23.34 33.83 14.10
C LEU A 411 22.21 34.64 14.77
N ARG A 412 21.15 34.97 14.02
CA ARG A 412 19.96 35.64 14.55
C ARG A 412 19.15 34.72 15.45
N ASP A 413 18.92 33.49 15.01
CA ASP A 413 18.04 32.55 15.72
C ASP A 413 18.78 31.83 16.86
N SER A 414 20.11 31.81 16.84
CA SER A 414 20.92 31.15 17.86
C SER A 414 21.06 31.98 19.14
N THR A 415 20.48 31.47 20.22
CA THR A 415 20.60 32.00 21.60
C THR A 415 21.92 31.64 22.29
N HIS A 416 22.54 30.52 21.92
CA HIS A 416 23.72 29.93 22.59
C HIS A 416 24.98 29.92 21.72
N CYS A 417 25.10 30.87 20.79
CA CYS A 417 26.24 30.95 19.87
C CYS A 417 27.46 31.60 20.56
N PRO A 418 28.68 31.00 20.50
CA PRO A 418 29.90 31.63 20.98
C PRO A 418 30.28 32.81 20.05
N LEU A 419 29.87 34.02 20.44
CA LEU A 419 30.02 35.23 19.62
C LEU A 419 31.48 35.58 19.29
N GLU A 420 32.42 35.35 20.21
CA GLU A 420 33.84 35.66 20.02
C GLU A 420 34.49 34.81 18.91
N LYS A 421 34.30 33.49 18.94
CA LYS A 421 34.82 32.60 17.89
C LYS A 421 34.13 32.83 16.54
N ALA A 422 32.82 33.13 16.58
CA ALA A 422 32.09 33.50 15.37
C ALA A 422 32.67 34.76 14.73
N LEU A 423 33.03 35.75 15.55
CA LEU A 423 33.66 36.98 15.11
C LEU A 423 35.03 36.72 14.49
N GLU A 424 35.88 35.90 15.13
CA GLU A 424 37.20 35.53 14.61
C GLU A 424 37.11 34.86 13.22
N ILE A 425 36.19 33.90 13.05
CA ILE A 425 36.00 33.20 11.77
C ILE A 425 35.48 34.16 10.70
N CYS A 426 34.52 35.03 11.04
CA CYS A 426 33.96 36.02 10.11
C CYS A 426 35.00 37.08 9.70
N GLN A 427 35.84 37.53 10.64
CA GLN A 427 36.94 38.48 10.36
C GLN A 427 38.02 37.86 9.50
N GLN A 428 38.42 36.61 9.74
CA GLN A 428 39.42 35.92 8.91
C GLN A 428 38.97 35.74 7.46
N ARG A 429 37.66 35.64 7.21
CA ARG A 429 37.07 35.41 5.88
C ARG A 429 36.44 36.66 5.25
N ASN A 430 36.59 37.83 5.87
CA ASN A 430 36.01 39.11 5.42
C ASN A 430 34.48 39.07 5.22
N PHE A 431 33.73 38.45 6.14
CA PHE A 431 32.26 38.42 6.12
C PHE A 431 31.68 39.66 6.81
N VAL A 432 31.55 40.75 6.05
CA VAL A 432 31.29 42.08 6.60
C VAL A 432 29.89 42.20 7.24
N GLU A 433 28.84 41.69 6.61
CA GLU A 433 27.45 41.80 7.13
C GLU A 433 27.27 40.99 8.42
N GLU A 434 27.82 39.78 8.45
CA GLU A 434 27.84 38.89 9.60
C GLU A 434 28.65 39.47 10.76
N THR A 435 29.81 40.06 10.45
CA THR A 435 30.69 40.68 11.45
C THR A 435 30.03 41.91 12.08
N VAL A 436 29.36 42.74 11.28
CA VAL A 436 28.57 43.88 11.79
C VAL A 436 27.46 43.43 12.73
N TYR A 437 26.72 42.37 12.35
CA TYR A 437 25.67 41.80 13.21
C TYR A 437 26.23 41.25 14.53
N LEU A 438 27.37 40.55 14.48
CA LEU A 438 28.03 40.01 15.69
C LEU A 438 28.54 41.12 16.60
N LEU A 439 29.23 42.13 16.05
CA LEU A 439 29.74 43.29 16.80
C LEU A 439 28.61 44.08 17.47
N SER A 440 27.47 44.21 16.79
CA SER A 440 26.25 44.81 17.35
C SER A 440 25.77 44.07 18.60
N ARG A 441 25.61 42.74 18.52
CA ARG A 441 25.20 41.93 19.68
C ARG A 441 26.22 41.93 20.81
N MET A 442 27.51 42.07 20.50
CA MET A 442 28.58 42.15 21.50
C MET A 442 28.67 43.53 22.17
N GLY A 443 27.88 44.51 21.73
CA GLY A 443 27.91 45.88 22.24
C GLY A 443 29.08 46.72 21.73
N ASN A 444 29.84 46.23 20.74
CA ASN A 444 30.91 46.99 20.10
C ASN A 444 30.38 47.73 18.86
N SER A 445 29.38 48.56 19.08
CA SER A 445 28.65 49.32 18.07
C SER A 445 29.55 50.27 17.27
N ARG A 446 30.56 50.87 17.92
CA ARG A 446 31.52 51.78 17.27
C ARG A 446 32.37 51.10 16.20
N SER A 447 32.89 49.90 16.51
CA SER A 447 33.68 49.13 15.55
C SER A 447 32.80 48.59 14.42
N ALA A 448 31.56 48.18 14.73
CA ALA A 448 30.56 47.76 13.74
C ALA A 448 30.26 48.89 12.76
N LEU A 449 30.00 50.10 13.27
CA LEU A 449 29.70 51.27 12.46
C LEU A 449 30.87 51.65 11.56
N LYS A 450 32.10 51.63 12.10
CA LYS A 450 33.32 51.86 11.32
C LYS A 450 33.46 50.87 10.17
N MET A 451 33.16 49.59 10.41
CA MET A 451 33.21 48.53 9.39
C MET A 451 32.15 48.73 8.29
N ILE A 452 30.93 49.14 8.62
CA ILE A 452 29.90 49.50 7.62
C ILE A 452 30.41 50.66 6.75
N MET A 453 31.01 51.66 7.38
CA MET A 453 31.42 52.90 6.71
C MET A 453 32.68 52.76 5.84
N GLU A 454 33.64 51.95 6.28
CA GLU A 454 34.92 51.75 5.58
C GLU A 454 34.88 50.61 4.56
N GLU A 455 34.12 49.53 4.80
CA GLU A 455 34.11 48.36 3.90
C GLU A 455 32.86 48.28 3.04
N LEU A 456 31.65 48.42 3.60
CA LEU A 456 30.40 48.30 2.82
C LEU A 456 30.10 49.55 1.99
N HIS A 457 30.57 50.73 2.41
CA HIS A 457 30.24 52.03 1.81
C HIS A 457 28.73 52.29 1.65
N ASP A 458 27.91 51.55 2.40
CA ASP A 458 26.45 51.57 2.31
C ASP A 458 25.89 52.57 3.32
N VAL A 459 25.47 53.73 2.80
CA VAL A 459 24.99 54.88 3.58
C VAL A 459 23.70 54.54 4.31
N ASP A 460 22.77 53.87 3.64
CA ASP A 460 21.45 53.59 4.19
C ASP A 460 21.52 52.54 5.31
N LYS A 461 22.33 51.48 5.14
CA LYS A 461 22.59 50.50 6.21
C LYS A 461 23.28 51.10 7.43
N ALA A 462 24.23 52.02 7.24
CA ALA A 462 24.88 52.71 8.36
C ALA A 462 23.88 53.55 9.16
N ILE A 463 22.92 54.18 8.48
CA ILE A 463 21.86 54.97 9.11
C ILE A 463 20.83 54.07 9.81
N GLU A 464 20.40 52.98 9.18
CA GLU A 464 19.52 51.98 9.83
C GLU A 464 20.17 51.41 11.09
N PHE A 465 21.47 51.09 11.03
CA PHE A 465 22.23 50.63 12.19
C PHE A 465 22.24 51.66 13.32
N ALA A 466 22.54 52.93 13.02
CA ALA A 466 22.52 54.00 14.01
C ALA A 466 21.12 54.25 14.61
N LYS A 467 20.06 54.08 13.82
CA LYS A 467 18.67 54.14 14.29
C LYS A 467 18.31 52.99 15.23
N GLU A 468 18.75 51.76 14.92
CA GLU A 468 18.47 50.59 15.76
C GLU A 468 19.17 50.65 17.12
N GLN A 469 20.37 51.25 17.19
CA GLN A 469 21.14 51.36 18.44
C GLN A 469 20.74 52.56 19.31
N ASP A 470 20.08 53.59 18.74
CA ASP A 470 19.62 54.82 19.43
C ASP A 470 20.70 55.49 20.32
N ASP A 471 21.96 55.43 19.89
CA ASP A 471 23.12 55.96 20.63
C ASP A 471 23.61 57.28 20.02
N GLY A 472 23.58 58.36 20.81
CA GLY A 472 24.01 59.69 20.40
C GLY A 472 25.49 59.76 20.01
N GLU A 473 26.38 58.98 20.63
CA GLU A 473 27.81 58.99 20.31
C GLU A 473 28.09 58.38 18.93
N LEU A 474 27.34 57.34 18.55
CA LEU A 474 27.41 56.73 17.21
C LEU A 474 26.94 57.70 16.13
N TRP A 475 25.88 58.46 16.41
CA TRP A 475 25.43 59.52 15.51
C TRP A 475 26.50 60.60 15.35
N GLU A 476 27.20 60.98 16.41
CA GLU A 476 28.30 61.93 16.31
C GLU A 476 29.47 61.39 15.47
N ASP A 477 29.88 60.14 15.68
CA ASP A 477 30.93 59.47 14.89
C ASP A 477 30.53 59.36 13.40
N LEU A 478 29.27 59.05 13.11
CA LEU A 478 28.74 58.99 11.75
C LEU A 478 28.71 60.38 11.09
N ILE A 479 28.33 61.41 11.85
CA ILE A 479 28.36 62.80 11.38
C ILE A 479 29.80 63.22 11.11
N LEU A 480 30.75 62.95 12.01
CA LEU A 480 32.16 63.32 11.84
C LEU A 480 32.77 62.74 10.55
N TYR A 481 32.45 61.49 10.23
CA TYR A 481 32.96 60.84 9.04
C TYR A 481 32.26 61.29 7.74
N SER A 482 30.98 61.67 7.83
CA SER A 482 30.18 62.08 6.66
C SER A 482 30.44 63.52 6.19
N ILE A 483 31.06 64.38 7.02
CA ILE A 483 31.35 65.79 6.69
C ILE A 483 32.16 65.96 5.40
N ASP A 484 33.01 65.00 5.04
CA ASP A 484 33.86 65.10 3.83
C ASP A 484 33.26 64.37 2.61
N LYS A 485 32.07 63.75 2.72
CA LYS A 485 31.43 62.95 1.66
C LYS A 485 30.00 63.43 1.37
N PRO A 486 29.75 64.21 0.28
CA PRO A 486 28.43 64.71 -0.11
C PRO A 486 27.29 63.67 -0.23
N PRO A 487 27.49 62.43 -0.73
CA PRO A 487 26.42 61.44 -0.78
C PRO A 487 26.00 60.94 0.61
N PHE A 488 26.92 60.87 1.58
CA PHE A 488 26.61 60.48 2.96
C PHE A 488 25.76 61.56 3.65
N ILE A 489 26.07 62.84 3.41
CA ILE A 489 25.28 63.98 3.94
C ILE A 489 23.85 63.96 3.39
N THR A 490 23.68 63.64 2.10
CA THR A 490 22.35 63.57 1.47
C THR A 490 21.51 62.43 2.06
N GLY A 491 22.10 61.23 2.22
CA GLY A 491 21.43 60.09 2.86
C GLY A 491 21.07 60.37 4.32
N LEU A 492 21.96 61.03 5.06
CA LEU A 492 21.72 61.47 6.42
C LEU A 492 20.55 62.45 6.51
N LEU A 493 20.57 63.53 5.72
CA LEU A 493 19.50 64.52 5.71
C LEU A 493 18.13 63.89 5.41
N ASN A 494 18.07 62.88 4.55
CA ASN A 494 16.81 62.20 4.22
C ASN A 494 16.25 61.31 5.33
N ASN A 495 17.06 60.90 6.31
CA ASN A 495 16.70 59.85 7.26
C ASN A 495 16.81 60.26 8.74
N ILE A 496 17.30 61.46 9.04
CA ILE A 496 17.58 61.97 10.41
C ILE A 496 16.34 62.40 11.20
N GLY A 497 15.22 62.71 10.53
CA GLY A 497 14.16 63.61 11.00
C GLY A 497 13.55 63.42 12.40
N THR A 498 13.77 62.28 13.08
CA THR A 498 13.24 61.98 14.41
C THR A 498 14.28 61.72 15.51
N HIS A 499 15.55 61.47 15.18
CA HIS A 499 16.54 60.94 16.13
C HIS A 499 17.65 61.92 16.53
N VAL A 500 17.97 62.90 15.68
CA VAL A 500 19.05 63.86 15.94
C VAL A 500 18.56 65.28 15.60
N ASP A 501 18.93 66.25 16.43
CA ASP A 501 18.62 67.66 16.19
C ASP A 501 19.20 68.10 14.83
N PRO A 502 18.34 68.51 13.87
CA PRO A 502 18.79 68.92 12.54
C PRO A 502 19.76 70.11 12.57
N ILE A 503 19.68 70.91 13.65
CA ILE A 503 20.54 72.06 13.90
C ILE A 503 22.01 71.65 14.04
N LEU A 504 22.29 70.51 14.71
CA LEU A 504 23.66 70.02 14.90
C LEU A 504 24.30 69.60 13.59
N LEU A 505 23.51 69.05 12.67
CA LEU A 505 23.97 68.65 11.35
C LEU A 505 24.25 69.87 10.46
N ILE A 506 23.33 70.84 10.43
CA ILE A 506 23.46 72.05 9.59
C ILE A 506 24.69 72.87 9.99
N HIS A 507 25.00 73.00 11.29
CA HIS A 507 26.18 73.75 11.76
C HIS A 507 27.52 73.08 11.42
N ARG A 508 27.53 71.77 11.14
CA ARG A 508 28.76 71.01 10.85
C ARG A 508 29.09 70.93 9.34
N ILE A 509 28.20 71.39 8.46
CA ILE A 509 28.42 71.41 7.00
C ILE A 509 29.36 72.58 6.64
N LYS A 510 30.46 72.29 5.92
CA LYS A 510 31.42 73.30 5.46
C LYS A 510 30.81 74.20 4.37
N GLU A 511 31.05 75.50 4.45
CA GLU A 511 30.62 76.48 3.45
C GLU A 511 31.27 76.20 2.08
N GLY A 512 30.47 76.13 1.02
CA GLY A 512 30.95 75.89 -0.36
C GLY A 512 30.87 74.44 -0.85
N MET A 513 30.34 73.50 -0.06
CA MET A 513 30.10 72.12 -0.50
C MET A 513 28.85 71.99 -1.40
N GLU A 514 28.99 71.36 -2.56
CA GLU A 514 27.88 71.02 -3.44
C GLU A 514 27.18 69.73 -2.96
N ILE A 515 26.01 69.88 -2.34
CA ILE A 515 25.17 68.75 -1.90
C ILE A 515 24.04 68.53 -2.92
N PRO A 516 23.97 67.37 -3.58
CA PRO A 516 22.89 67.06 -4.52
C PRO A 516 21.54 66.93 -3.79
N ASN A 517 20.46 67.44 -4.40
CA ASN A 517 19.08 67.36 -3.88
C ASN A 517 18.83 67.96 -2.48
N LEU A 518 19.67 68.89 -2.02
CA LEU A 518 19.54 69.55 -0.71
C LEU A 518 18.15 70.14 -0.45
N ARG A 519 17.49 70.69 -1.47
CA ARG A 519 16.15 71.30 -1.35
C ARG A 519 15.11 70.28 -0.86
N ASP A 520 15.07 69.11 -1.48
CA ASP A 520 14.08 68.09 -1.19
C ASP A 520 14.35 67.46 0.19
N SER A 521 15.62 67.24 0.53
CA SER A 521 16.04 66.78 1.85
C SER A 521 15.66 67.76 2.97
N LEU A 522 15.84 69.07 2.76
CA LEU A 522 15.44 70.09 3.75
C LEU A 522 13.92 70.17 3.93
N VAL A 523 13.14 70.06 2.85
CA VAL A 523 11.67 70.02 2.93
C VAL A 523 11.22 68.82 3.77
N LYS A 524 11.83 67.66 3.57
CA LYS A 524 11.53 66.45 4.35
C LYS A 524 11.88 66.61 5.84
N ILE A 525 13.07 67.12 6.16
CA ILE A 525 13.48 67.38 7.55
C ILE A 525 12.51 68.33 8.26
N LEU A 526 12.09 69.40 7.59
CA LEU A 526 11.14 70.35 8.15
C LEU A 526 9.76 69.69 8.40
N GLN A 527 9.33 68.79 7.52
CA GLN A 527 8.10 68.02 7.74
C GLN A 527 8.24 67.05 8.92
N ASP A 528 9.34 66.31 9.00
CA ASP A 528 9.60 65.33 10.06
C ASP A 528 9.74 66.00 11.44
N TYR A 529 10.44 67.13 11.52
CA TYR A 529 10.55 67.94 12.74
C TYR A 529 9.18 68.46 13.20
N ASN A 530 8.34 68.91 12.26
CA ASN A 530 6.98 69.33 12.58
C ASN A 530 6.13 68.17 13.13
N LEU A 531 6.32 66.94 12.63
CA LEU A 531 5.63 65.75 13.14
C LEU A 531 6.08 65.38 14.57
N GLN A 532 7.39 65.41 14.86
CA GLN A 532 7.93 65.14 16.20
C GLN A 532 7.44 66.15 17.25
N VAL A 533 7.39 67.43 16.88
CA VAL A 533 6.84 68.51 17.73
C VAL A 533 5.32 68.34 17.92
N LEU A 534 4.60 67.85 16.92
CA LEU A 534 3.16 67.55 17.02
C LEU A 534 2.87 66.35 17.95
N GLU A 535 3.63 65.26 17.84
CA GLU A 535 3.44 64.04 18.62
C GLU A 535 3.73 64.26 20.11
N SER A 536 4.82 64.96 20.43
CA SER A 536 5.17 65.35 21.81
C SER A 536 4.11 66.25 22.45
N ASN A 537 3.57 67.23 21.72
CA ASN A 537 2.46 68.06 22.19
C ASN A 537 1.17 67.25 22.45
N GLN A 538 0.89 66.24 21.62
CA GLN A 538 -0.28 65.38 21.78
C GLN A 538 -0.16 64.46 23.02
N ILE A 539 1.04 63.95 23.32
CA ILE A 539 1.31 63.17 24.53
C ILE A 539 1.08 64.02 25.79
N LEU A 540 1.59 65.26 25.80
CA LEU A 540 1.39 66.21 26.90
C LEU A 540 -0.09 66.53 27.15
N LEU A 541 -0.86 66.76 26.08
CA LEU A 541 -2.30 66.99 26.15
C LEU A 541 -3.06 65.77 26.73
N ARG A 542 -2.74 64.57 26.23
CA ARG A 542 -3.39 63.34 26.68
C ARG A 542 -3.10 63.03 28.16
N GLU A 543 -1.89 63.31 28.62
CA GLU A 543 -1.52 63.15 30.02
C GLU A 543 -2.20 64.19 30.92
N GLY A 544 -2.36 65.43 30.43
CA GLY A 544 -3.20 66.46 31.07
C GLY A 544 -4.65 66.02 31.24
N CYS A 545 -5.28 65.51 30.18
CA CYS A 545 -6.66 64.99 30.24
C CYS A 545 -6.81 63.82 31.22
N LYS A 546 -5.85 62.89 31.27
CA LYS A 546 -5.86 61.76 32.21
C LYS A 546 -5.84 62.22 33.66
N LYS A 547 -5.00 63.21 34.00
CA LYS A 547 -4.90 63.75 35.36
C LYS A 547 -6.22 64.38 35.83
N ILE A 548 -6.91 65.11 34.95
CA ILE A 548 -8.21 65.73 35.25
C ILE A 548 -9.29 64.67 35.52
N LEU A 549 -9.40 63.67 34.65
CA LEU A 549 -10.36 62.56 34.80
C LEU A 549 -10.20 61.81 36.13
N VAL A 550 -8.95 61.52 36.52
CA VAL A 550 -8.67 60.84 37.79
C VAL A 550 -9.10 61.71 38.98
N ALA A 551 -8.82 63.01 38.96
CA ALA A 551 -9.26 63.92 40.01
C ALA A 551 -10.79 63.98 40.14
N ASP A 552 -11.50 64.06 39.01
CA ASP A 552 -12.96 64.10 38.98
C ASP A 552 -13.60 62.83 39.53
N SER A 553 -13.10 61.65 39.12
CA SER A 553 -13.61 60.37 39.63
C SER A 553 -13.48 60.23 41.16
N LEU A 554 -12.36 60.67 41.74
CA LEU A 554 -12.16 60.68 43.19
C LEU A 554 -13.11 61.66 43.89
N SER A 555 -13.38 62.81 43.27
CA SER A 555 -14.32 63.80 43.80
C SER A 555 -15.74 63.25 43.86
N LEU A 556 -16.19 62.57 42.80
CA LEU A 556 -17.50 61.92 42.70
C LEU A 556 -17.64 60.78 43.71
N LEU A 557 -16.60 59.95 43.87
CA LEU A 557 -16.57 58.88 44.86
C LEU A 557 -16.74 59.42 46.28
N LYS A 558 -16.00 60.48 46.63
CA LYS A 558 -16.12 61.15 47.95
C LYS A 558 -17.54 61.70 48.16
N LYS A 559 -18.16 62.27 47.12
CA LYS A 559 -19.54 62.77 47.18
C LYS A 559 -20.57 61.64 47.35
N MET A 560 -20.39 60.53 46.65
CA MET A 560 -21.22 59.34 46.80
C MET A 560 -21.13 58.78 48.22
N HIS A 561 -19.92 58.58 48.74
CA HIS A 561 -19.70 58.10 50.10
C HIS A 561 -20.34 59.01 51.15
N ARG A 562 -20.17 60.33 51.02
CA ARG A 562 -20.83 61.31 51.91
C ARG A 562 -22.36 61.20 51.87
N THR A 563 -22.94 60.96 50.70
CA THR A 563 -24.40 60.81 50.55
C THR A 563 -24.88 59.48 51.13
N GLN A 564 -24.14 58.39 50.95
CA GLN A 564 -24.48 57.07 51.51
C GLN A 564 -24.38 57.02 53.04
N MET A 565 -23.45 57.79 53.62
CA MET A 565 -23.29 57.89 55.08
C MET A 565 -24.31 58.81 55.77
N LYS A 566 -25.24 59.44 55.02
CA LYS A 566 -26.31 60.22 55.64
C LYS A 566 -27.34 59.29 56.27
N GLY A 567 -27.79 59.63 57.48
CA GLY A 567 -28.90 58.93 58.12
C GLY A 567 -30.19 59.03 57.28
N VAL A 568 -31.01 57.99 57.31
CA VAL A 568 -32.33 57.94 56.68
C VAL A 568 -33.38 58.13 57.77
N LEU A 569 -34.34 59.03 57.52
CA LEU A 569 -35.47 59.25 58.43
C LEU A 569 -36.48 58.10 58.31
N VAL A 570 -36.95 57.60 59.45
CA VAL A 570 -38.05 56.63 59.55
C VAL A 570 -39.14 57.26 60.41
N ASP A 571 -40.23 57.66 59.78
CA ASP A 571 -41.46 58.19 60.39
C ASP A 571 -42.58 57.13 60.50
N GLU A 572 -43.71 57.52 61.09
CA GLU A 572 -44.90 56.70 61.31
C GLU A 572 -45.64 56.30 60.02
N GLU A 573 -45.40 57.00 58.90
CA GLU A 573 -45.99 56.67 57.60
C GLU A 573 -45.26 55.50 56.92
N ASN A 574 -44.04 55.17 57.36
CA ASN A 574 -43.29 54.07 56.78
C ASN A 574 -43.88 52.71 57.19
N ILE A 575 -44.14 51.89 56.17
CA ILE A 575 -44.65 50.53 56.32
C ILE A 575 -43.56 49.51 55.98
N CYS A 576 -43.60 48.37 56.67
CA CYS A 576 -42.73 47.25 56.37
C CYS A 576 -43.24 46.57 55.10
N GLU A 577 -42.42 46.55 54.05
CA GLU A 577 -42.83 46.03 52.74
C GLU A 577 -43.07 44.51 52.71
N SER A 578 -42.74 43.79 53.79
CA SER A 578 -42.98 42.34 53.90
C SER A 578 -44.29 41.99 54.63
N CYS A 579 -44.71 42.77 55.62
CA CYS A 579 -45.92 42.51 56.40
C CYS A 579 -47.00 43.60 56.23
N LEU A 580 -46.68 44.65 55.47
CA LEU A 580 -47.52 45.82 55.17
C LEU A 580 -48.03 46.56 56.42
N SER A 581 -47.41 46.33 57.58
CA SER A 581 -47.74 47.00 58.84
C SER A 581 -46.79 48.18 59.09
N PRO A 582 -47.20 49.23 59.85
CA PRO A 582 -46.32 50.34 60.22
C PRO A 582 -45.02 49.82 60.85
N ILE A 583 -43.90 50.45 60.49
CA ILE A 583 -42.57 50.01 60.94
C ILE A 583 -42.37 50.31 62.42
N LEU A 584 -42.87 51.45 62.86
CA LEU A 584 -42.85 51.86 64.26
C LEU A 584 -44.02 51.20 65.00
N PRO A 585 -43.79 50.57 66.17
CA PRO A 585 -44.88 50.03 66.98
C PRO A 585 -45.73 51.17 67.55
N THR A 586 -47.05 50.95 67.64
CA THR A 586 -48.00 51.90 68.26
C THR A 586 -47.76 52.10 69.76
N ASP A 587 -47.00 51.19 70.38
CA ASP A 587 -46.59 51.23 71.79
C ASP A 587 -45.06 51.41 71.87
N ALA A 588 -44.63 52.61 72.28
CA ALA A 588 -43.22 53.01 72.35
C ALA A 588 -42.40 52.24 73.41
N ALA A 589 -43.05 51.46 74.29
CA ALA A 589 -42.37 50.67 75.32
C ALA A 589 -41.79 49.34 74.81
N LYS A 590 -42.13 48.90 73.59
CA LYS A 590 -41.61 47.64 73.02
C LYS A 590 -40.30 47.86 72.25
N PRO A 591 -39.25 47.06 72.50
CA PRO A 591 -38.03 47.12 71.70
C PRO A 591 -38.34 46.65 70.27
N PHE A 592 -38.01 47.48 69.28
CA PHE A 592 -38.16 47.14 67.87
C PHE A 592 -36.82 47.34 67.15
N SER A 593 -36.59 46.55 66.09
CA SER A 593 -35.40 46.64 65.25
C SER A 593 -35.82 46.79 63.80
N VAL A 594 -35.31 47.83 63.14
CA VAL A 594 -35.62 48.15 61.74
C VAL A 594 -34.36 48.01 60.90
N VAL A 595 -34.52 47.47 59.70
CA VAL A 595 -33.47 47.45 58.68
C VAL A 595 -33.94 48.30 57.50
N VAL A 596 -33.16 49.34 57.17
CA VAL A 596 -33.41 50.21 56.02
C VAL A 596 -32.32 49.99 54.99
N PHE A 597 -32.72 49.63 53.78
CA PHE A 597 -31.78 49.46 52.67
C PHE A 597 -31.49 50.80 51.99
N HIS A 598 -30.35 50.89 51.29
CA HIS A 598 -29.97 52.11 50.54
C HIS A 598 -30.97 52.47 49.42
N CYS A 599 -31.77 51.52 48.96
CA CYS A 599 -32.89 51.75 48.05
C CYS A 599 -34.14 52.35 48.73
N ARG A 600 -34.05 52.69 50.03
CA ARG A 600 -35.10 53.22 50.91
C ARG A 600 -36.25 52.27 51.25
N HIS A 601 -36.19 51.00 50.84
CA HIS A 601 -37.13 50.00 51.35
C HIS A 601 -36.78 49.64 52.79
N MET A 602 -37.81 49.53 53.62
CA MET A 602 -37.68 49.41 55.06
C MET A 602 -38.43 48.15 55.54
N PHE A 603 -37.84 47.43 56.49
CA PHE A 603 -38.38 46.17 57.00
C PHE A 603 -38.19 46.07 58.52
N HIS A 604 -39.11 45.39 59.20
CA HIS A 604 -38.82 44.87 60.53
C HIS A 604 -37.71 43.82 60.42
N LYS A 605 -36.78 43.79 61.37
CA LYS A 605 -35.69 42.80 61.41
C LYS A 605 -36.21 41.36 61.40
N GLU A 606 -37.38 41.14 62.02
CA GLU A 606 -38.05 39.83 62.09
C GLU A 606 -38.72 39.42 60.78
N CYS A 607 -39.13 40.40 59.95
CA CYS A 607 -39.70 40.13 58.64
C CYS A 607 -38.64 39.86 57.57
N LEU A 608 -37.36 40.05 57.88
CA LEU A 608 -36.27 39.67 56.98
C LEU A 608 -35.87 38.22 57.25
N PRO A 609 -35.72 37.40 56.18
CA PRO A 609 -35.24 36.03 56.34
C PRO A 609 -33.87 36.03 57.05
N VAL A 610 -33.72 35.15 58.04
CA VAL A 610 -32.50 35.04 58.83
C VAL A 610 -31.31 34.77 57.88
N PRO A 611 -30.24 35.56 57.95
CA PRO A 611 -29.09 35.37 57.07
C PRO A 611 -28.49 33.98 57.31
N SER A 612 -28.42 33.17 56.26
CA SER A 612 -27.70 31.89 56.29
C SER A 612 -26.19 32.15 56.40
N LEU A 613 -25.45 31.26 57.07
CA LEU A 613 -24.01 31.45 57.38
C LEU A 613 -23.10 31.74 56.17
N ASN A 614 -23.58 31.54 54.94
CA ASN A 614 -22.82 31.72 53.71
C ASN A 614 -23.04 33.07 53.00
N ALA A 615 -23.82 34.01 53.56
CA ALA A 615 -23.97 35.36 53.00
C ALA A 615 -24.13 36.42 54.10
N PRO A 616 -23.05 37.12 54.50
CA PRO A 616 -23.11 38.12 55.58
C PRO A 616 -23.80 39.43 55.18
N ALA A 617 -24.10 39.63 53.88
CA ALA A 617 -24.77 40.82 53.38
C ALA A 617 -26.28 40.56 53.23
N GLN A 618 -27.10 41.32 53.97
CA GLN A 618 -28.55 41.37 53.74
C GLN A 618 -28.82 42.17 52.45
N TYR A 619 -29.69 41.67 51.59
CA TYR A 619 -30.13 42.35 50.36
C TYR A 619 -31.60 42.75 50.48
N CYS A 620 -31.98 43.86 49.84
CA CYS A 620 -33.39 44.23 49.77
C CYS A 620 -34.13 43.26 48.86
N ASN A 621 -35.06 42.48 49.41
CA ASN A 621 -35.83 41.47 48.65
C ASN A 621 -36.60 42.05 47.46
N ILE A 622 -37.03 43.32 47.52
CA ILE A 622 -37.79 43.98 46.44
C ILE A 622 -36.85 44.37 45.29
N CYS A 623 -35.69 44.94 45.60
CA CYS A 623 -34.71 45.33 44.58
C CYS A 623 -33.97 44.12 44.00
N SER A 624 -33.68 43.09 44.81
CA SER A 624 -33.06 41.86 44.34
C SER A 624 -33.99 41.00 43.49
N ALA A 625 -35.31 41.03 43.76
CA ALA A 625 -36.31 40.43 42.89
C ALA A 625 -36.45 41.20 41.56
N LYS A 626 -36.34 42.53 41.58
CA LYS A 626 -36.38 43.38 40.37
C LYS A 626 -35.05 43.43 39.58
N SER A 627 -33.92 43.05 40.17
CA SER A 627 -32.61 43.01 39.49
C SER A 627 -32.32 41.73 38.71
N ARG A 628 -33.29 40.78 38.65
CA ARG A 628 -33.34 39.76 37.59
C ARG A 628 -33.85 40.38 36.27
N GLY A 629 -33.14 41.40 35.80
CA GLY A 629 -33.23 41.91 34.44
C GLY A 629 -32.23 41.16 33.54
N PRO A 630 -32.41 41.17 32.21
CA PRO A 630 -31.62 40.38 31.28
C PRO A 630 -30.18 40.89 31.25
N GLY A 631 -29.27 40.21 31.96
CA GLY A 631 -27.86 40.61 32.05
C GLY A 631 -27.08 39.95 33.19
N SER A 632 -27.76 39.44 34.22
CA SER A 632 -27.11 38.81 35.39
C SER A 632 -26.69 37.34 35.18
N ALA A 633 -26.54 36.87 33.94
CA ALA A 633 -26.14 35.50 33.61
C ALA A 633 -24.64 35.35 33.22
N ILE A 634 -23.82 36.39 33.35
CA ILE A 634 -22.41 36.37 32.87
C ILE A 634 -21.38 36.17 34.00
N LEU A 635 -21.80 35.81 35.23
CA LEU A 635 -20.86 35.59 36.35
C LEU A 635 -20.82 34.17 36.94
N ASP A 636 -21.54 33.21 36.34
CA ASP A 636 -21.46 31.78 36.74
C ASP A 636 -20.72 30.89 35.71
N MET A 637 -19.78 31.45 34.92
CA MET A 637 -18.93 30.68 34.00
C MET A 637 -17.42 30.93 34.15
N LYS A 638 -16.95 31.25 35.37
CA LYS A 638 -15.54 31.06 35.74
C LYS A 638 -15.42 30.51 37.16
N LYS A 639 -15.54 29.19 37.27
CA LYS A 639 -14.79 28.36 38.21
C LYS A 639 -14.19 27.20 37.44
#